data_AF-A0A7R9BSV9-F1
#
_entry.id   AF-A0A7R9BSV9-F1
#
_cell.length_a   1.000
_cell.length_b   1.000
_cell.length_c   1.000
_cell.angle_alpha   90.00
_cell.angle_beta   90.00
_cell.angle_gamma   90.00
#
_symmetry.space_group_name_H-M   'P 1'
#
loop_
_entity.id
_entity.type
_entity.pdbx_description
1 polymer ?
#
loop_
_entity_poly.entity_id
_entity_poly.type
_entity_poly.pdbx_seq_one_letter_code
_entity_poly.pdbx_strand_id
1 'polypeptide(L)'
;MFNPKINYYESSCLRCNNTVYQVDKVGPLKDFTFFHKGCFKCLVCSTTLSLRTYFNNQHNQDDKEVYCSSHVPKIGPGHMDGTAVGIRAALNAPKSALYINDQIRGTGRGTFDADALAIKSHLNNSKNMLNSDESHNVSITTSDYQYGRFDASALHIAHALRATELQRNYKKISYDRPLDTYLDKDVQVQLEYRHRKEEDDLYRKFAMQRKEEESRMQCQIQEEWEKELERLTTRFEREMAGKKRKADDAQVLTIRHQRERDDLEKNMTLKRDKKKESLTKKAATAALVEKHSKEMINLINEKKSEFYQQELEPDVEELAELLPYPSEPPTPLPPAQAKLEIYDNPLVFTDIDQKAITVAQEDQKTFTDLVRKLIGSCASDVEKARAIFRWITVKNLNTMEFDDNIQTDTPMGLLRGIKYGTESYHVLFKRLCSYVGLHCVVIKGYSKSAGYQPGLQFKDNRFRNSWNAVYVAGAWRFVQCNWGARHLVNAKDVPKPGGKAKTESLRYEYDDHYFLTDPKEFIYEFFPLQAEWQLVSKPITLQEFEELPFVRSLFFRYGLFFPDADTKAVMHTDSTGATTVKIAMPATMQSSLIFHYNLKFFENDADQFEGISLKRFVMQSVVGSVVAFRVHAPHSGPLLLDIFANAVTPHEYLTGEPMKFKSVCKFQIVCKDLQTVMVPLPDCASGEWGPTKATRLFGLVPITHPDALIFAARDLEIQFRMSHPLTDFMATLHKNGSEERKLSKHVSHAVTDDIVTFYTSFPEEGQYGMDIYTRELAGEDQKAAEKQIRRIALCAIAFLPLWIVLSGCGYESCYAYGFHWYVESATTVKIAMPATMQSSLIFHYNLKFFENDADQFEGISLKRFVMQSVVGSVVAFRVHAPHSGPLLLDIFANAVTPHEYLTGEPMKFKSVCKFQIVCKDLQTVMVPLPDCASGEWGPTKATRLFGLVPITHPDALIFAARDLEIQFRMSHPLTDFMATLHKNGSEERKLSKHVSHAVTDDIVTFYTSFPEEGQYGMDIYTRELAGEDQKAAEKQLLTHCCKYLINSSKRN
;
A
#
# COMPACT_ATOMS: atom_id res chain seq x y z
N MET A 1 -39.71 -6.91 -39.20
CA MET A 1 -40.25 -7.78 -38.13
C MET A 1 -39.10 -8.22 -37.24
N PHE A 2 -38.93 -7.59 -36.08
CA PHE A 2 -38.02 -8.03 -35.02
C PHE A 2 -38.77 -7.99 -33.69
N ASN A 3 -38.71 -9.11 -32.98
CA ASN A 3 -39.49 -9.50 -31.82
C ASN A 3 -39.25 -8.56 -30.61
N PRO A 4 -40.28 -8.05 -29.89
CA PRO A 4 -40.07 -7.25 -28.69
C PRO A 4 -39.51 -8.13 -27.57
N LYS A 5 -38.44 -7.69 -26.90
CA LYS A 5 -37.95 -8.34 -25.67
C LYS A 5 -39.03 -8.21 -24.59
N ILE A 6 -39.67 -9.33 -24.25
CA ILE A 6 -40.63 -9.47 -23.15
C ILE A 6 -39.91 -9.28 -21.81
N ASN A 7 -40.49 -8.45 -20.93
CA ASN A 7 -40.02 -8.17 -19.58
C ASN A 7 -40.07 -9.45 -18.71
N TYR A 8 -38.91 -9.92 -18.24
CA TYR A 8 -38.75 -11.17 -17.46
C TYR A 8 -39.15 -11.09 -15.96
N TYR A 9 -39.79 -10.00 -15.52
CA TYR A 9 -39.97 -9.71 -14.08
C TYR A 9 -41.27 -10.19 -13.42
N GLU A 10 -42.19 -10.82 -14.16
CA GLU A 10 -43.36 -11.48 -13.56
C GLU A 10 -43.52 -12.89 -14.15
N SER A 11 -42.92 -13.88 -13.50
CA SER A 11 -43.11 -15.30 -13.83
C SER A 11 -44.18 -15.88 -12.91
N SER A 12 -45.32 -16.33 -13.43
CA SER A 12 -46.35 -17.01 -12.64
C SER A 12 -46.13 -18.54 -12.59
N CYS A 13 -46.53 -19.17 -11.49
CA CYS A 13 -46.43 -20.62 -11.32
C CYS A 13 -47.52 -21.30 -12.14
N LEU A 14 -47.17 -22.29 -12.98
CA LEU A 14 -48.15 -23.01 -13.79
C LEU A 14 -49.24 -23.71 -12.95
N ARG A 15 -48.91 -24.17 -11.73
CA ARG A 15 -49.81 -25.00 -10.91
C ARG A 15 -50.71 -24.22 -9.97
N CYS A 16 -50.27 -23.07 -9.46
CA CYS A 16 -51.07 -22.26 -8.54
C CYS A 16 -51.40 -20.86 -9.08
N ASN A 17 -50.91 -20.50 -10.27
CA ASN A 17 -51.05 -19.21 -10.93
C ASN A 17 -50.55 -17.97 -10.15
N ASN A 18 -49.93 -18.14 -8.98
CA ASN A 18 -49.33 -17.06 -8.20
C ASN A 18 -47.92 -16.70 -8.70
N THR A 19 -47.47 -15.47 -8.43
CA THR A 19 -46.13 -14.99 -8.82
C THR A 19 -45.02 -15.80 -8.14
N VAL A 20 -44.04 -16.23 -8.94
CA VAL A 20 -42.87 -17.01 -8.50
C VAL A 20 -41.67 -16.08 -8.38
N TYR A 21 -41.29 -15.79 -7.13
CA TYR A 21 -40.09 -15.01 -6.82
C TYR A 21 -38.83 -15.87 -6.98
N GLN A 22 -37.70 -15.23 -7.27
CA GLN A 22 -36.47 -15.90 -7.67
C GLN A 22 -35.93 -16.92 -6.66
N VAL A 23 -36.21 -16.72 -5.37
CA VAL A 23 -35.85 -17.61 -4.25
C VAL A 23 -36.63 -18.94 -4.22
N ASP A 24 -37.82 -18.99 -4.81
CA ASP A 24 -38.70 -20.17 -4.83
C ASP A 24 -38.92 -20.69 -6.26
N LYS A 25 -38.13 -20.20 -7.22
CA LYS A 25 -38.32 -20.43 -8.65
C LYS A 25 -37.69 -21.73 -9.13
N VAL A 26 -38.52 -22.62 -9.68
CA VAL A 26 -38.08 -23.82 -10.41
C VAL A 26 -38.46 -23.68 -11.88
N GLY A 27 -37.46 -23.51 -12.75
CA GLY A 27 -37.59 -23.31 -14.20
C GLY A 27 -36.53 -22.34 -14.75
N PRO A 28 -36.56 -21.98 -16.06
CA PRO A 28 -37.61 -22.31 -17.02
C PRO A 28 -37.53 -23.78 -17.46
N LEU A 29 -38.71 -24.40 -17.59
CA LEU A 29 -38.85 -25.74 -18.17
C LEU A 29 -39.38 -25.62 -19.60
N LYS A 30 -40.16 -26.60 -20.07
CA LYS A 30 -40.75 -26.57 -21.41
C LYS A 30 -41.65 -25.34 -21.57
N ASP A 31 -41.54 -24.66 -22.71
CA ASP A 31 -42.30 -23.45 -23.07
C ASP A 31 -42.27 -22.33 -22.02
N PHE A 32 -41.11 -22.11 -21.38
CA PHE A 32 -40.89 -21.05 -20.38
C PHE A 32 -41.80 -21.14 -19.15
N THR A 33 -42.22 -22.36 -18.77
CA THR A 33 -43.01 -22.59 -17.56
C THR A 33 -42.17 -22.55 -16.30
N PHE A 34 -42.77 -22.05 -15.22
CA PHE A 34 -42.15 -21.93 -13.90
C PHE A 34 -43.05 -22.53 -12.82
N PHE A 35 -42.45 -23.06 -11.77
CA PHE A 35 -43.13 -23.61 -10.60
C PHE A 35 -42.52 -23.05 -9.30
N HIS A 36 -43.32 -22.92 -8.25
CA HIS A 36 -42.77 -22.81 -6.89
C HIS A 36 -42.09 -24.12 -6.49
N LYS A 37 -41.06 -24.09 -5.63
CA LYS A 37 -40.40 -25.31 -5.14
C LYS A 37 -41.39 -26.24 -4.44
N GLY A 38 -42.38 -25.69 -3.74
CA GLY A 38 -43.48 -26.45 -3.13
C GLY A 38 -44.50 -27.02 -4.13
N CYS A 39 -44.64 -26.39 -5.31
CA CYS A 39 -45.55 -26.81 -6.37
C CYS A 39 -44.92 -27.81 -7.35
N PHE A 40 -43.60 -27.99 -7.33
CA PHE A 40 -42.87 -28.85 -8.26
C PHE A 40 -42.94 -30.34 -7.87
N LYS A 41 -44.09 -30.96 -8.16
CA LYS A 41 -44.43 -32.34 -7.77
C LYS A 41 -44.98 -33.13 -8.95
N CYS A 42 -44.86 -34.46 -8.94
CA CYS A 42 -45.47 -35.30 -9.97
C CYS A 42 -46.99 -35.10 -9.97
N LEU A 43 -47.60 -34.86 -11.13
CA LEU A 43 -49.06 -34.67 -11.26
C LEU A 43 -49.86 -35.86 -10.71
N VAL A 44 -49.35 -37.08 -10.89
CA VAL A 44 -50.07 -38.32 -10.55
C VAL A 44 -49.90 -38.72 -9.09
N CYS A 45 -48.65 -38.77 -8.58
CA CYS A 45 -48.37 -39.27 -7.24
C CYS A 45 -47.97 -38.19 -6.22
N SER A 46 -47.97 -36.92 -6.61
CA SER A 46 -47.60 -35.76 -5.76
C SER A 46 -46.21 -35.82 -5.12
N THR A 47 -45.35 -36.76 -5.53
CA THR A 47 -43.95 -36.82 -5.07
C THR A 47 -43.21 -35.55 -5.51
N THR A 48 -42.50 -34.91 -4.59
CA THR A 48 -41.66 -33.74 -4.89
C THR A 48 -40.55 -34.11 -5.87
N LEU A 49 -40.46 -33.36 -6.96
CA LEU A 49 -39.50 -33.58 -8.03
C LEU A 49 -38.34 -32.58 -7.89
N SER A 50 -37.25 -32.85 -8.61
CA SER A 50 -36.11 -31.96 -8.77
C SER A 50 -35.81 -31.83 -10.27
N LEU A 51 -34.98 -30.86 -10.66
CA LEU A 51 -34.56 -30.70 -12.06
C LEU A 51 -33.87 -31.96 -12.64
N ARG A 52 -33.43 -32.90 -11.78
CA ARG A 52 -32.83 -34.17 -12.21
C ARG A 52 -33.83 -35.34 -12.28
N THR A 53 -34.98 -35.22 -11.62
CA THR A 53 -35.92 -36.34 -11.40
C THR A 53 -37.28 -36.16 -12.06
N TYR A 54 -37.52 -35.01 -12.72
CA TYR A 54 -38.74 -34.76 -13.46
C TYR A 54 -38.66 -35.26 -14.91
N PHE A 55 -39.81 -35.65 -15.45
CA PHE A 55 -40.00 -36.08 -16.82
C PHE A 55 -41.23 -35.39 -17.39
N ASN A 56 -41.17 -35.00 -18.66
CA ASN A 56 -42.30 -34.40 -19.37
C ASN A 56 -43.02 -35.46 -20.20
N ASN A 57 -44.31 -35.27 -20.43
CA ASN A 57 -45.10 -36.15 -21.29
C ASN A 57 -44.57 -36.10 -22.74
N GLN A 58 -44.16 -37.27 -23.26
CA GLN A 58 -43.66 -37.39 -24.62
C GLN A 58 -44.77 -37.61 -25.66
N HIS A 59 -45.99 -37.92 -25.21
CA HIS A 59 -47.14 -38.27 -26.05
C HIS A 59 -47.93 -37.04 -26.53
N ASN A 60 -47.94 -35.97 -25.72
CA ASN A 60 -48.61 -34.71 -26.05
C ASN A 60 -47.62 -33.57 -25.88
N GLN A 61 -47.28 -32.89 -26.98
CA GLN A 61 -46.35 -31.76 -26.92
C GLN A 61 -46.93 -30.54 -26.22
N ASP A 62 -48.26 -30.43 -26.10
CA ASP A 62 -48.93 -29.32 -25.43
C ASP A 62 -49.08 -29.52 -23.91
N ASP A 63 -48.74 -30.70 -23.39
CA ASP A 63 -48.77 -30.98 -21.96
C ASP A 63 -47.57 -30.35 -21.26
N LYS A 64 -47.86 -29.36 -20.40
CA LYS A 64 -46.89 -28.55 -19.64
C LYS A 64 -46.68 -29.07 -18.21
N GLU A 65 -47.34 -30.16 -17.83
CA GLU A 65 -47.22 -30.76 -16.50
C GLU A 65 -45.98 -31.64 -16.34
N VAL A 66 -45.61 -31.89 -15.08
CA VAL A 66 -44.40 -32.65 -14.72
C VAL A 66 -44.71 -33.98 -14.03
N TYR A 67 -43.97 -35.02 -14.42
CA TYR A 67 -44.17 -36.41 -14.00
C TYR A 67 -42.88 -37.00 -13.42
N CYS A 68 -42.98 -38.05 -12.61
CA CYS A 68 -41.81 -38.87 -12.24
C CYS A 68 -41.57 -39.97 -13.29
N SER A 69 -40.41 -40.63 -13.24
CA SER A 69 -40.00 -41.68 -14.18
C SER A 69 -41.00 -42.83 -14.34
N SER A 70 -41.75 -43.14 -13.28
CA SER A 70 -42.74 -44.23 -13.26
C SER A 70 -44.11 -43.82 -13.80
N HIS A 71 -44.43 -42.52 -13.82
CA HIS A 71 -45.75 -42.00 -14.24
C HIS A 71 -45.68 -41.19 -15.54
N VAL A 72 -44.51 -41.13 -16.19
CA VAL A 72 -44.37 -40.50 -17.49
C VAL A 72 -44.97 -41.41 -18.59
N PRO A 73 -45.87 -40.92 -19.47
CA PRO A 73 -46.38 -41.69 -20.59
C PRO A 73 -45.27 -42.03 -21.62
N LYS A 74 -45.12 -43.30 -22.02
CA LYS A 74 -44.08 -43.80 -22.96
C LYS A 74 -44.69 -44.44 -24.22
N ILE A 75 -44.00 -44.32 -25.37
CA ILE A 75 -44.37 -44.90 -26.67
C ILE A 75 -43.84 -46.34 -26.80
N GLY A 76 -44.67 -47.29 -27.25
CA GLY A 76 -44.28 -48.67 -27.59
C GLY A 76 -43.63 -48.81 -28.98
N PRO A 77 -42.95 -49.93 -29.30
CA PRO A 77 -42.15 -50.07 -30.51
C PRO A 77 -43.01 -50.43 -31.74
N GLY A 78 -42.87 -49.67 -32.84
CA GLY A 78 -43.62 -49.92 -34.07
C GLY A 78 -42.90 -49.46 -35.36
N HIS A 79 -42.41 -50.45 -36.10
CA HIS A 79 -42.25 -50.58 -37.56
C HIS A 79 -41.38 -49.58 -38.37
N MET A 80 -40.35 -50.11 -39.04
CA MET A 80 -39.55 -49.42 -40.07
C MET A 80 -39.85 -49.99 -41.46
N ASP A 81 -40.09 -49.15 -42.47
CA ASP A 81 -40.10 -49.53 -43.88
C ASP A 81 -39.15 -48.66 -44.75
N GLY A 82 -38.13 -49.32 -45.28
CA GLY A 82 -38.03 -49.52 -46.72
C GLY A 82 -37.39 -48.47 -47.65
N THR A 83 -37.36 -47.17 -47.37
CA THR A 83 -36.93 -46.19 -48.40
C THR A 83 -36.18 -44.96 -47.86
N ALA A 84 -34.97 -45.17 -47.34
CA ALA A 84 -33.99 -44.09 -47.21
C ALA A 84 -32.54 -44.61 -47.26
N VAL A 85 -32.15 -45.17 -48.41
CA VAL A 85 -30.74 -45.39 -48.74
C VAL A 85 -30.13 -44.02 -49.09
N GLY A 86 -29.58 -43.34 -48.09
CA GLY A 86 -28.96 -42.02 -48.29
C GLY A 86 -28.12 -41.47 -47.13
N ILE A 87 -28.18 -42.05 -45.93
CA ILE A 87 -27.39 -41.59 -44.77
C ILE A 87 -26.55 -42.73 -44.17
N ARG A 88 -26.00 -43.60 -45.02
CA ARG A 88 -24.99 -44.60 -44.59
C ARG A 88 -23.56 -44.27 -45.00
N ALA A 89 -23.34 -43.13 -45.68
CA ALA A 89 -22.03 -42.60 -46.03
C ALA A 89 -21.56 -41.43 -45.13
N ALA A 90 -22.40 -40.91 -44.23
CA ALA A 90 -22.07 -39.80 -43.33
C ALA A 90 -21.78 -40.21 -41.87
N LEU A 91 -21.88 -41.50 -41.53
CA LEU A 91 -21.62 -42.03 -40.18
C LEU A 91 -20.30 -42.81 -40.05
N ASN A 92 -19.48 -42.89 -41.11
CA ASN A 92 -18.24 -43.69 -41.15
C ASN A 92 -16.98 -42.91 -41.60
N ALA A 93 -16.91 -41.60 -41.36
CA ALA A 93 -15.64 -40.86 -41.46
C ALA A 93 -15.10 -40.58 -40.03
N PRO A 94 -13.89 -41.06 -39.68
CA PRO A 94 -13.38 -41.00 -38.31
C PRO A 94 -12.89 -39.60 -37.94
N LYS A 95 -13.31 -39.10 -36.78
CA LYS A 95 -12.56 -38.09 -36.03
C LYS A 95 -12.08 -38.69 -34.72
N SER A 96 -10.80 -38.49 -34.49
CA SER A 96 -9.96 -38.87 -33.35
C SER A 96 -10.61 -38.66 -31.97
N ALA A 97 -10.76 -39.76 -31.23
CA ALA A 97 -10.12 -40.03 -29.92
C ALA A 97 -9.62 -38.79 -29.12
N LEU A 98 -9.91 -38.56 -27.83
CA LEU A 98 -10.29 -39.48 -26.74
C LEU A 98 -10.98 -38.73 -25.59
N TYR A 99 -12.01 -39.38 -25.03
CA TYR A 99 -12.36 -39.37 -23.61
C TYR A 99 -11.54 -40.47 -22.88
N ILE A 100 -11.27 -40.23 -21.59
CA ILE A 100 -11.27 -41.18 -20.44
C ILE A 100 -10.34 -42.42 -20.45
N ASN A 101 -9.57 -42.52 -19.35
CA ASN A 101 -9.51 -43.69 -18.45
C ASN A 101 -9.29 -43.11 -17.04
N ASP A 102 -10.31 -42.96 -16.19
CA ASP A 102 -10.80 -43.99 -15.27
C ASP A 102 -10.54 -45.45 -15.68
N GLN A 103 -9.77 -46.17 -14.84
CA GLN A 103 -10.18 -47.42 -14.19
C GLN A 103 -8.96 -48.21 -13.69
N ILE A 104 -8.80 -48.35 -12.37
CA ILE A 104 -8.63 -49.63 -11.63
C ILE A 104 -9.17 -49.35 -10.21
N ARG A 105 -10.43 -49.70 -9.91
CA ARG A 105 -10.86 -50.83 -9.03
C ARG A 105 -10.15 -50.88 -7.67
N GLY A 106 -10.79 -50.96 -6.51
CA GLY A 106 -12.17 -51.37 -6.18
C GLY A 106 -12.67 -50.76 -4.86
N THR A 107 -13.98 -50.60 -4.70
CA THR A 107 -14.90 -51.50 -3.96
C THR A 107 -14.64 -51.55 -2.45
N GLY A 108 -15.57 -50.97 -1.67
CA GLY A 108 -15.68 -51.21 -0.23
C GLY A 108 -16.76 -50.34 0.42
N ARG A 109 -17.98 -50.88 0.56
CA ARG A 109 -19.05 -50.32 1.38
C ARG A 109 -18.80 -50.59 2.87
N GLY A 110 -19.20 -49.64 3.72
CA GLY A 110 -19.88 -49.85 5.00
C GLY A 110 -19.06 -50.27 6.23
N THR A 111 -19.14 -49.50 7.31
CA THR A 111 -19.83 -49.87 8.57
C THR A 111 -19.60 -48.80 9.66
N PHE A 112 -20.64 -48.56 10.45
CA PHE A 112 -20.58 -47.91 11.76
C PHE A 112 -20.23 -48.97 12.81
N ASP A 113 -19.40 -48.60 13.80
CA ASP A 113 -19.47 -48.92 15.25
C ASP A 113 -18.23 -48.26 15.90
N ALA A 114 -18.30 -47.42 16.93
CA ALA A 114 -18.74 -47.64 18.32
C ALA A 114 -17.77 -48.54 19.12
N ASP A 115 -17.33 -48.02 20.27
CA ASP A 115 -16.43 -48.55 21.31
C ASP A 115 -14.90 -48.46 21.04
N ALA A 116 -14.03 -47.94 21.92
CA ALA A 116 -14.15 -47.68 23.35
C ALA A 116 -13.18 -46.59 23.87
N LEU A 117 -13.65 -45.97 24.95
CA LEU A 117 -13.00 -45.14 25.97
C LEU A 117 -11.71 -45.70 26.62
N ALA A 118 -10.80 -44.79 26.99
CA ALA A 118 -10.09 -44.71 28.29
C ALA A 118 -9.29 -43.38 28.34
N ILE A 119 -9.73 -42.29 28.97
CA ILE A 119 -9.74 -41.91 30.42
C ILE A 119 -8.36 -41.56 31.03
N LYS A 120 -8.24 -40.27 31.36
CA LYS A 120 -7.52 -39.56 32.47
C LYS A 120 -6.03 -39.83 32.74
N SER A 121 -5.28 -38.72 32.82
CA SER A 121 -4.57 -38.19 34.02
C SER A 121 -3.53 -37.14 33.52
N HIS A 122 -3.16 -36.01 34.14
CA HIS A 122 -3.34 -35.42 35.45
C HIS A 122 -3.35 -33.88 35.30
N LEU A 123 -4.46 -33.24 35.68
CA LEU A 123 -4.43 -31.95 36.38
C LEU A 123 -3.95 -32.27 37.81
N ASN A 124 -2.71 -31.91 38.14
CA ASN A 124 -2.19 -31.79 39.50
C ASN A 124 -0.77 -31.22 39.45
N ASN A 125 -0.64 -29.90 39.58
CA ASN A 125 0.30 -29.28 40.51
C ASN A 125 0.26 -27.76 40.35
N SER A 126 -0.69 -27.14 41.05
CA SER A 126 -0.47 -25.85 41.68
C SER A 126 -0.49 -26.09 43.18
N LYS A 127 0.65 -25.90 43.85
CA LYS A 127 0.84 -25.34 45.19
C LYS A 127 2.25 -25.63 45.72
N ASN A 128 2.78 -24.63 46.43
CA ASN A 128 4.06 -24.52 47.18
C ASN A 128 5.01 -23.51 46.49
N MET A 129 5.43 -22.38 47.07
CA MET A 129 5.31 -21.84 48.42
C MET A 129 5.34 -20.30 48.39
N LEU A 130 4.63 -19.69 49.34
CA LEU A 130 4.89 -18.35 49.88
C LEU A 130 5.93 -18.47 51.00
N ASN A 131 6.89 -17.54 51.06
CA ASN A 131 7.27 -16.75 52.23
C ASN A 131 8.71 -16.21 52.12
N SER A 132 8.85 -14.88 52.10
CA SER A 132 9.79 -14.17 52.96
C SER A 132 9.35 -12.70 53.04
N ASP A 133 9.05 -12.28 54.27
CA ASP A 133 8.85 -10.89 54.68
C ASP A 133 10.19 -10.17 54.71
N GLU A 134 10.24 -8.91 54.25
CA GLU A 134 10.97 -7.84 54.95
C GLU A 134 10.46 -6.45 54.53
N SER A 135 10.49 -5.55 55.50
CA SER A 135 9.77 -4.28 55.63
C SER A 135 10.54 -3.02 55.18
N HIS A 136 9.79 -1.94 54.91
CA HIS A 136 10.19 -0.50 54.75
C HIS A 136 10.82 -0.12 53.39
N ASN A 137 10.54 1.01 52.72
CA ASN A 137 9.94 2.30 53.08
C ASN A 137 9.30 2.96 51.84
N VAL A 138 8.32 3.84 52.08
CA VAL A 138 7.62 4.66 51.09
C VAL A 138 8.51 5.79 50.57
N SER A 139 8.65 5.90 49.24
CA SER A 139 8.98 7.16 48.57
C SER A 139 8.11 7.32 47.32
N ILE A 140 7.25 8.34 47.37
CA ILE A 140 6.35 8.76 46.30
C ILE A 140 7.18 9.35 45.16
N THR A 141 7.18 8.72 43.99
CA THR A 141 7.64 9.34 42.73
C THR A 141 6.63 9.05 41.62
N THR A 142 6.06 10.15 41.12
CA THR A 142 5.41 10.40 39.83
C THR A 142 5.21 9.21 38.88
N SER A 143 3.94 8.99 38.54
CA SER A 143 3.40 7.99 37.61
C SER A 143 4.12 7.93 36.26
N ASP A 144 4.81 6.81 36.02
CA ASP A 144 5.33 6.40 34.72
C ASP A 144 4.17 6.08 33.74
N TYR A 145 4.11 6.86 32.65
CA TYR A 145 3.23 6.65 31.50
C TYR A 145 4.03 6.01 30.35
N GLN A 146 3.60 4.85 29.86
CA GLN A 146 4.15 4.19 28.67
C GLN A 146 3.30 4.55 27.43
N TYR A 147 3.88 5.26 26.46
CA TYR A 147 3.31 5.44 25.11
C TYR A 147 4.02 4.54 24.10
N GLY A 148 3.26 4.00 23.13
CA GLY A 148 3.79 3.70 21.79
C GLY A 148 4.25 2.28 21.46
N ARG A 149 4.04 1.26 22.30
CA ARG A 149 4.35 -0.13 21.88
C ARG A 149 3.30 -0.69 20.93
N PHE A 150 3.75 -1.10 19.74
CA PHE A 150 3.06 -2.06 18.89
C PHE A 150 3.14 -3.44 19.57
N ASP A 151 2.16 -3.83 20.39
CA ASP A 151 2.21 -5.16 21.00
C ASP A 151 1.55 -6.22 20.11
N ALA A 152 2.37 -7.14 19.64
CA ALA A 152 1.97 -8.47 19.22
C ALA A 152 2.21 -9.41 20.42
N SER A 153 1.19 -9.52 21.28
CA SER A 153 1.08 -10.45 22.40
C SER A 153 2.24 -10.48 23.42
N ALA A 154 2.05 -9.89 24.61
CA ALA A 154 2.39 -10.60 25.86
C ALA A 154 1.75 -9.99 27.13
N LEU A 155 1.29 -10.92 27.96
CA LEU A 155 0.58 -10.82 29.22
C LEU A 155 1.53 -10.50 30.41
N HIS A 156 1.12 -9.67 31.39
CA HIS A 156 0.92 -10.07 32.81
C HIS A 156 0.90 -8.90 33.82
N ILE A 157 -0.17 -8.91 34.64
CA ILE A 157 -0.24 -8.72 36.11
C ILE A 157 0.40 -7.42 36.67
N ALA A 158 -0.24 -6.29 36.41
CA ALA A 158 -0.15 -5.13 37.31
C ALA A 158 -1.36 -4.17 37.17
N HIS A 159 -2.08 -4.24 36.04
CA HIS A 159 -3.09 -3.26 35.67
C HIS A 159 -4.50 -3.47 36.29
N ALA A 160 -4.72 -4.57 37.02
CA ALA A 160 -6.02 -4.90 37.60
C ALA A 160 -6.44 -3.98 38.77
N LEU A 161 -5.48 -3.32 39.44
CA LEU A 161 -5.73 -2.52 40.64
C LEU A 161 -6.00 -1.03 40.35
N ARG A 162 -5.47 -0.47 39.25
CA ARG A 162 -5.77 0.94 38.86
C ARG A 162 -7.04 1.09 38.03
N ALA A 163 -7.43 0.04 37.29
CA ALA A 163 -8.73 -0.01 36.60
C ALA A 163 -9.92 0.10 37.59
N THR A 164 -9.72 -0.32 38.84
CA THR A 164 -10.75 -0.28 39.89
C THR A 164 -10.96 1.11 40.51
N GLU A 165 -9.95 1.98 40.47
CA GLU A 165 -10.05 3.36 40.99
C GLU A 165 -10.72 4.32 39.99
N LEU A 166 -10.45 4.18 38.69
CA LEU A 166 -11.12 4.97 37.64
C LEU A 166 -12.60 4.61 37.48
N GLN A 167 -12.96 3.34 37.70
CA GLN A 167 -14.37 2.92 37.78
C GLN A 167 -15.14 3.62 38.92
N ARG A 168 -14.50 4.12 39.98
CA ARG A 168 -15.20 4.77 41.11
C ARG A 168 -15.69 6.18 40.78
N ASN A 169 -15.00 6.94 39.93
CA ASN A 169 -15.41 8.30 39.58
C ASN A 169 -16.50 8.34 38.50
N TYR A 170 -16.49 7.40 37.53
CA TYR A 170 -17.56 7.28 36.54
C TYR A 170 -18.81 6.54 37.06
N LYS A 171 -18.68 5.71 38.11
CA LYS A 171 -19.84 5.10 38.81
C LYS A 171 -20.78 6.12 39.44
N LYS A 172 -20.37 7.37 39.64
CA LYS A 172 -21.26 8.41 40.16
C LYS A 172 -22.29 8.91 39.14
N ILE A 173 -22.14 8.60 37.85
CA ILE A 173 -23.06 9.06 36.78
C ILE A 173 -23.37 7.91 35.79
N SER A 174 -24.07 6.86 36.24
CA SER A 174 -25.09 6.14 35.42
C SER A 174 -25.57 4.86 36.11
N TYR A 175 -26.73 4.93 36.75
CA TYR A 175 -27.56 3.74 36.99
C TYR A 175 -28.28 3.33 35.69
N ASP A 176 -27.59 3.27 34.54
CA ASP A 176 -28.28 2.90 33.31
C ASP A 176 -28.47 1.39 33.24
N ARG A 177 -29.71 0.94 33.45
CA ARG A 177 -30.07 -0.48 33.36
C ARG A 177 -29.93 -0.97 31.91
N PRO A 178 -29.60 -2.26 31.68
CA PRO A 178 -29.57 -2.84 30.33
C PRO A 178 -30.89 -2.62 29.58
N LEU A 179 -30.82 -2.41 28.26
CA LEU A 179 -32.01 -2.14 27.40
C LEU A 179 -33.13 -3.18 27.57
N ASP A 180 -32.76 -4.46 27.74
CA ASP A 180 -33.71 -5.56 27.92
C ASP A 180 -34.51 -5.48 29.24
N THR A 181 -34.09 -4.63 30.18
CA THR A 181 -34.78 -4.45 31.48
C THR A 181 -36.08 -3.68 31.33
N TYR A 182 -36.13 -2.71 30.41
CA TYR A 182 -37.25 -1.77 30.28
C TYR A 182 -37.90 -1.78 28.88
N LEU A 183 -37.25 -2.33 27.85
CA LEU A 183 -37.80 -2.41 26.50
C LEU A 183 -37.91 -3.85 26.01
N ASP A 184 -39.15 -4.34 25.94
CA ASP A 184 -39.47 -5.64 25.35
C ASP A 184 -39.01 -5.74 23.88
N LYS A 185 -38.47 -6.90 23.52
CA LYS A 185 -38.02 -7.24 22.17
C LYS A 185 -39.11 -7.08 21.15
N ASP A 186 -40.30 -7.58 21.47
CA ASP A 186 -41.37 -7.65 20.48
C ASP A 186 -41.89 -6.25 20.13
N VAL A 187 -41.89 -5.33 21.10
CA VAL A 187 -42.29 -3.93 20.88
C VAL A 187 -41.32 -3.22 19.95
N GLN A 188 -40.01 -3.40 20.15
CA GLN A 188 -38.98 -2.81 19.29
C GLN A 188 -39.04 -3.38 17.86
N VAL A 189 -39.21 -4.70 17.72
CA VAL A 189 -39.33 -5.39 16.43
C VAL A 189 -40.60 -4.97 15.67
N GLN A 190 -41.72 -4.73 16.36
CA GLN A 190 -42.95 -4.24 15.73
C GLN A 190 -42.78 -2.85 15.11
N LEU A 191 -42.04 -1.96 15.78
CA LEU A 191 -41.73 -0.64 15.22
C LEU A 191 -40.77 -0.74 14.02
N GLU A 192 -39.72 -1.57 14.13
CA GLU A 192 -38.80 -1.89 13.01
C GLU A 192 -39.57 -2.42 11.78
N TYR A 193 -40.56 -3.30 11.97
CA TYR A 193 -41.40 -3.81 10.87
C TYR A 193 -42.24 -2.71 10.20
N ARG A 194 -42.75 -1.74 10.98
CA ARG A 194 -43.49 -0.60 10.44
C ARG A 194 -42.59 0.32 9.62
N HIS A 195 -41.41 0.66 10.15
CA HIS A 195 -40.40 1.45 9.44
C HIS A 195 -40.00 0.80 8.12
N ARG A 196 -39.77 -0.51 8.13
CA ARG A 196 -39.45 -1.27 6.93
C ARG A 196 -40.53 -1.17 5.85
N LYS A 197 -41.80 -1.28 6.23
CA LYS A 197 -42.92 -1.15 5.29
C LYS A 197 -42.97 0.25 4.65
N GLU A 198 -42.69 1.30 5.42
CA GLU A 198 -42.61 2.67 4.90
C GLU A 198 -41.43 2.86 3.93
N GLU A 199 -40.26 2.28 4.23
CA GLU A 199 -39.09 2.25 3.34
C GLU A 199 -39.43 1.55 2.01
N ASP A 200 -40.02 0.35 2.05
CA ASP A 200 -40.41 -0.41 0.86
C ASP A 200 -41.42 0.35 -0.02
N ASP A 201 -42.37 1.05 0.59
CA ASP A 201 -43.35 1.88 -0.12
C ASP A 201 -42.69 3.10 -0.79
N LEU A 202 -41.70 3.72 -0.15
CA LEU A 202 -40.93 4.81 -0.72
C LEU A 202 -40.07 4.34 -1.90
N TYR A 203 -39.40 3.20 -1.77
CA TYR A 203 -38.62 2.61 -2.87
C TYR A 203 -39.51 2.22 -4.05
N ARG A 204 -40.71 1.68 -3.80
CA ARG A 204 -41.70 1.41 -4.87
C ARG A 204 -42.11 2.69 -5.60
N LYS A 205 -42.40 3.76 -4.86
CA LYS A 205 -42.71 5.08 -5.46
C LYS A 205 -41.54 5.60 -6.31
N PHE A 206 -40.30 5.47 -5.83
CA PHE A 206 -39.13 5.87 -6.62
C PHE A 206 -38.88 5.00 -7.84
N ALA A 207 -39.18 3.70 -7.78
CA ALA A 207 -39.08 2.82 -8.94
C ALA A 207 -40.12 3.19 -10.01
N MET A 208 -41.36 3.48 -9.61
CA MET A 208 -42.41 3.97 -10.51
C MET A 208 -42.03 5.32 -11.13
N GLN A 209 -41.61 6.30 -10.32
CA GLN A 209 -41.17 7.60 -10.82
C GLN A 209 -39.97 7.49 -11.78
N ARG A 210 -38.98 6.64 -11.46
CA ARG A 210 -37.84 6.40 -12.37
C ARG A 210 -38.29 5.80 -13.69
N LYS A 211 -39.23 4.86 -13.68
CA LYS A 211 -39.75 4.23 -14.89
C LYS A 211 -40.54 5.23 -15.74
N GLU A 212 -41.35 6.08 -15.12
CA GLU A 212 -42.09 7.16 -15.80
C GLU A 212 -41.15 8.23 -16.38
N GLU A 213 -40.18 8.69 -15.59
CA GLU A 213 -39.18 9.66 -16.02
C GLU A 213 -38.28 9.08 -17.13
N GLU A 214 -37.86 7.81 -17.03
CA GLU A 214 -37.09 7.11 -18.09
C GLU A 214 -37.91 6.97 -19.37
N SER A 215 -39.20 6.60 -19.28
CA SER A 215 -40.10 6.53 -20.44
C SER A 215 -40.30 7.90 -21.10
N ARG A 216 -40.50 8.95 -20.30
CA ARG A 216 -40.66 10.33 -20.81
C ARG A 216 -39.37 10.84 -21.45
N MET A 217 -38.22 10.58 -20.84
CA MET A 217 -36.92 10.95 -21.40
C MET A 217 -36.62 10.18 -22.69
N GLN A 218 -36.95 8.89 -22.73
CA GLN A 218 -36.77 8.07 -23.93
C GLN A 218 -37.64 8.59 -25.08
N CYS A 219 -38.90 8.98 -24.81
CA CYS A 219 -39.77 9.61 -25.81
C CYS A 219 -39.17 10.93 -26.34
N GLN A 220 -38.72 11.82 -25.46
CA GLN A 220 -38.11 13.10 -25.87
C GLN A 220 -36.84 12.91 -26.71
N ILE A 221 -35.96 11.98 -26.31
CA ILE A 221 -34.72 11.67 -27.03
C ILE A 221 -35.04 11.03 -28.39
N GLN A 222 -36.05 10.16 -28.44
CA GLN A 222 -36.50 9.54 -29.68
C GLN A 222 -37.06 10.58 -30.66
N GLU A 223 -37.92 11.49 -30.20
CA GLU A 223 -38.47 12.58 -31.02
C GLU A 223 -37.38 13.53 -31.55
N GLU A 224 -36.38 13.88 -30.73
CA GLU A 224 -35.23 14.69 -31.15
C GLU A 224 -34.38 13.94 -32.19
N TRP A 225 -34.16 12.64 -31.99
CA TRP A 225 -33.39 11.80 -32.92
C TRP A 225 -34.09 11.69 -34.27
N GLU A 226 -35.42 11.48 -34.29
CA GLU A 226 -36.21 11.40 -35.53
C GLU A 226 -36.15 12.72 -36.32
N LYS A 227 -36.33 13.86 -35.65
CA LYS A 227 -36.26 15.18 -36.31
C LYS A 227 -34.87 15.49 -36.87
N GLU A 228 -33.80 15.13 -36.15
CA GLU A 228 -32.45 15.42 -36.60
C GLU A 228 -32.00 14.43 -37.69
N LEU A 229 -32.44 13.17 -37.62
CA LEU A 229 -32.24 12.19 -38.68
C LEU A 229 -32.94 12.62 -39.97
N GLU A 230 -34.19 13.09 -39.89
CA GLU A 230 -34.94 13.60 -41.05
C GLU A 230 -34.20 14.78 -41.72
N ARG A 231 -33.65 15.71 -40.93
CA ARG A 231 -32.82 16.82 -41.44
C ARG A 231 -31.55 16.32 -42.12
N LEU A 232 -30.88 15.33 -41.54
CA LEU A 232 -29.66 14.73 -42.08
C LEU A 232 -29.93 14.03 -43.41
N THR A 233 -31.02 13.25 -43.50
CA THR A 233 -31.45 12.57 -44.72
C THR A 233 -31.87 13.55 -45.80
N THR A 234 -32.66 14.58 -45.45
CA THR A 234 -33.06 15.64 -46.40
C THR A 234 -31.85 16.41 -46.95
N ARG A 235 -30.84 16.68 -46.12
CA ARG A 235 -29.58 17.31 -46.55
C ARG A 235 -28.83 16.41 -47.53
N PHE A 236 -28.72 15.12 -47.21
CA PHE A 236 -28.06 14.14 -48.09
C PHE A 236 -28.78 14.01 -49.44
N GLU A 237 -30.11 13.94 -49.47
CA GLU A 237 -30.90 13.88 -50.71
C GLU A 237 -30.72 15.13 -51.58
N ARG A 238 -30.74 16.32 -50.97
CA ARG A 238 -30.47 17.59 -51.67
C ARG A 238 -29.06 17.64 -52.22
N GLU A 239 -28.08 17.19 -51.45
CA GLU A 239 -26.70 17.11 -51.89
C GLU A 239 -26.58 16.12 -53.05
N MET A 240 -27.25 14.96 -53.02
CA MET A 240 -27.22 13.95 -54.09
C MET A 240 -27.89 14.38 -55.41
N ALA A 241 -28.88 15.30 -55.37
CA ALA A 241 -29.65 15.73 -56.54
C ALA A 241 -28.95 16.74 -57.49
N GLY A 242 -27.69 17.12 -57.24
CA GLY A 242 -26.96 18.09 -58.08
C GLY A 242 -26.58 17.54 -59.46
N LYS A 243 -26.91 18.27 -60.54
CA LYS A 243 -26.67 17.84 -61.94
C LYS A 243 -25.16 17.79 -62.28
N LYS A 244 -24.71 16.60 -62.72
CA LYS A 244 -23.34 16.14 -63.07
C LYS A 244 -22.42 15.84 -61.88
N ARG A 245 -22.25 14.54 -61.56
CA ARG A 245 -21.24 14.06 -60.60
C ARG A 245 -20.54 12.80 -61.06
N LYS A 246 -19.27 12.66 -60.67
CA LYS A 246 -18.44 11.45 -60.87
C LYS A 246 -18.79 10.41 -59.81
N ALA A 247 -18.57 9.12 -60.09
CA ALA A 247 -18.88 8.02 -59.18
C ALA A 247 -18.16 8.14 -57.82
N ASP A 248 -16.92 8.63 -57.82
CA ASP A 248 -16.11 8.83 -56.61
C ASP A 248 -16.73 9.88 -55.66
N ASP A 249 -17.35 10.94 -56.19
CA ASP A 249 -17.99 11.99 -55.38
C ASP A 249 -19.23 11.47 -54.64
N ALA A 250 -19.97 10.54 -55.24
CA ALA A 250 -21.14 9.90 -54.62
C ALA A 250 -20.75 8.97 -53.46
N GLN A 251 -19.63 8.25 -53.60
CA GLN A 251 -19.10 7.37 -52.56
C GLN A 251 -18.63 8.17 -51.32
N VAL A 252 -17.94 9.29 -51.54
CA VAL A 252 -17.48 10.17 -50.45
C VAL A 252 -18.66 10.76 -49.67
N LEU A 253 -19.73 11.17 -50.35
CA LEU A 253 -20.93 11.73 -49.70
C LEU A 253 -21.70 10.68 -48.89
N THR A 254 -21.74 9.44 -49.37
CA THR A 254 -22.38 8.33 -48.65
C THR A 254 -21.61 7.99 -47.38
N ILE A 255 -20.27 7.96 -47.45
CA ILE A 255 -19.40 7.76 -46.28
C ILE A 255 -19.56 8.90 -45.27
N ARG A 256 -19.66 10.15 -45.74
CA ARG A 256 -19.89 11.32 -44.88
C ARG A 256 -21.23 11.25 -44.16
N HIS A 257 -22.31 10.94 -44.88
CA HIS A 257 -23.64 10.78 -44.28
C HIS A 257 -23.66 9.67 -43.23
N GLN A 258 -22.97 8.57 -43.49
CA GLN A 258 -22.89 7.45 -42.54
C GLN A 258 -22.12 7.84 -41.27
N ARG A 259 -21.01 8.58 -41.38
CA ARG A 259 -20.28 9.13 -40.22
C ARG A 259 -21.13 10.12 -39.41
N GLU A 260 -21.81 11.06 -40.07
CA GLU A 260 -22.66 12.05 -39.40
C GLU A 260 -23.85 11.37 -38.68
N ARG A 261 -24.38 10.26 -39.22
CA ARG A 261 -25.40 9.44 -38.59
C ARG A 261 -24.87 8.71 -37.35
N ASP A 262 -23.69 8.11 -37.44
CA ASP A 262 -23.05 7.39 -36.33
C ASP A 262 -22.67 8.36 -35.19
N ASP A 263 -22.25 9.59 -35.52
CA ASP A 263 -21.95 10.63 -34.53
C ASP A 263 -23.22 11.17 -33.85
N LEU A 264 -24.33 11.29 -34.59
CA LEU A 264 -25.64 11.61 -34.01
C LEU A 264 -26.08 10.53 -33.01
N GLU A 265 -25.92 9.25 -33.35
CA GLU A 265 -26.24 8.12 -32.46
C GLU A 265 -25.40 8.15 -31.16
N LYS A 266 -24.09 8.42 -31.27
CA LYS A 266 -23.19 8.59 -30.12
C LYS A 266 -23.58 9.79 -29.25
N ASN A 267 -23.96 10.91 -29.85
CA ASN A 267 -24.36 12.10 -29.09
C ASN A 267 -25.69 11.89 -28.34
N MET A 268 -26.65 11.19 -28.95
CA MET A 268 -27.94 10.90 -28.32
C MET A 268 -27.81 9.86 -27.19
N THR A 269 -26.94 8.87 -27.34
CA THR A 269 -26.61 7.92 -26.27
C THR A 269 -25.90 8.60 -25.10
N LEU A 270 -24.92 9.47 -25.35
CA LEU A 270 -24.27 10.28 -24.31
C LEU A 270 -25.24 11.21 -23.58
N LYS A 271 -26.19 11.84 -24.30
CA LYS A 271 -27.22 12.71 -23.72
C LYS A 271 -28.18 11.92 -22.83
N ARG A 272 -28.54 10.69 -23.23
CA ARG A 272 -29.34 9.76 -22.42
C ARG A 272 -28.63 9.41 -21.12
N ASP A 273 -27.36 9.05 -21.21
CA ASP A 273 -26.58 8.56 -20.06
C ASP A 273 -26.29 9.70 -19.05
N LYS A 274 -25.94 10.91 -19.52
CA LYS A 274 -25.78 12.10 -18.65
C LYS A 274 -27.06 12.48 -17.92
N LYS A 275 -28.22 12.34 -18.56
CA LYS A 275 -29.53 12.71 -17.96
C LYS A 275 -30.01 11.64 -16.97
N LYS A 276 -29.65 10.37 -17.17
CA LYS A 276 -29.93 9.26 -16.26
C LYS A 276 -29.20 9.39 -14.91
N GLU A 277 -28.01 9.98 -14.90
CA GLU A 277 -27.21 10.20 -13.69
C GLU A 277 -27.79 11.28 -12.75
N SER A 278 -28.58 12.21 -13.30
CA SER A 278 -29.21 13.34 -12.58
C SER A 278 -30.38 12.94 -11.65
N LEU A 279 -30.92 11.72 -11.72
CA LEU A 279 -32.21 11.35 -11.11
C LEU A 279 -32.11 10.74 -9.70
N THR A 280 -30.95 10.80 -9.05
CA THR A 280 -30.77 10.23 -7.70
C THR A 280 -31.34 11.18 -6.62
N LYS A 281 -32.66 11.11 -6.37
CA LYS A 281 -33.34 11.89 -5.32
C LYS A 281 -32.98 11.40 -3.90
N LYS A 282 -31.79 11.73 -3.42
CA LYS A 282 -31.26 11.40 -2.07
C LYS A 282 -31.99 12.08 -0.89
N ALA A 283 -32.86 13.06 -1.16
CA ALA A 283 -33.48 13.87 -0.11
C ALA A 283 -34.64 13.16 0.62
N ALA A 284 -35.49 12.42 -0.08
CA ALA A 284 -36.66 11.80 0.55
C ALA A 284 -36.29 10.58 1.40
N THR A 285 -35.28 9.81 1.01
CA THR A 285 -34.69 8.75 1.85
C THR A 285 -34.09 9.31 3.13
N ALA A 286 -33.38 10.44 3.07
CA ALA A 286 -32.80 11.07 4.27
C ALA A 286 -33.88 11.53 5.26
N ALA A 287 -34.98 12.12 4.78
CA ALA A 287 -36.09 12.54 5.63
C ALA A 287 -36.80 11.36 6.32
N LEU A 288 -36.94 10.24 5.61
CA LEU A 288 -37.53 9.02 6.17
C LEU A 288 -36.65 8.42 7.28
N VAL A 289 -35.33 8.36 7.06
CA VAL A 289 -34.38 7.89 8.09
C VAL A 289 -34.42 8.78 9.35
N GLU A 290 -34.57 10.09 9.18
CA GLU A 290 -34.73 11.02 10.31
C GLU A 290 -36.01 10.73 11.12
N LYS A 291 -37.13 10.52 10.42
CA LYS A 291 -38.41 10.17 11.03
C LYS A 291 -38.31 8.85 11.81
N HIS A 292 -37.77 7.80 11.19
CA HIS A 292 -37.59 6.49 11.84
C HIS A 292 -36.68 6.57 13.06
N SER A 293 -35.59 7.34 12.96
CA SER A 293 -34.69 7.60 14.08
C SER A 293 -35.42 8.25 15.25
N LYS A 294 -36.26 9.26 15.00
CA LYS A 294 -37.03 9.96 16.05
C LYS A 294 -38.05 9.05 16.72
N GLU A 295 -38.79 8.26 15.94
CA GLU A 295 -39.79 7.32 16.48
C GLU A 295 -39.15 6.24 17.36
N MET A 296 -38.00 5.69 16.96
CA MET A 296 -37.29 4.67 17.74
C MET A 296 -36.74 5.24 19.06
N ILE A 297 -36.14 6.44 19.04
CA ILE A 297 -35.63 7.10 20.24
C ILE A 297 -36.78 7.44 21.21
N ASN A 298 -37.90 7.95 20.68
CA ASN A 298 -39.09 8.24 21.48
C ASN A 298 -39.63 6.99 22.17
N LEU A 299 -39.72 5.86 21.47
CA LEU A 299 -40.14 4.59 22.07
C LEU A 299 -39.22 4.17 23.23
N ILE A 300 -37.91 4.26 23.03
CA ILE A 300 -36.92 3.89 24.05
C ILE A 300 -37.03 4.81 25.27
N ASN A 301 -37.15 6.13 25.05
CA ASN A 301 -37.27 7.12 26.13
C ASN A 301 -38.58 7.00 26.89
N GLU A 302 -39.70 6.75 26.20
CA GLU A 302 -41.02 6.52 26.81
C GLU A 302 -40.97 5.29 27.72
N LYS A 303 -40.49 4.15 27.21
CA LYS A 303 -40.39 2.90 27.99
C LYS A 303 -39.40 2.99 29.14
N LYS A 304 -38.28 3.70 28.95
CA LYS A 304 -37.32 4.00 30.01
C LYS A 304 -37.96 4.85 31.12
N SER A 305 -38.73 5.88 30.76
CA SER A 305 -39.41 6.77 31.70
C SER A 305 -40.51 6.03 32.49
N GLU A 306 -41.31 5.20 31.82
CA GLU A 306 -42.32 4.34 32.45
C GLU A 306 -41.68 3.41 33.51
N PHE A 307 -40.53 2.81 33.19
CA PHE A 307 -39.81 1.93 34.12
C PHE A 307 -39.35 2.68 35.38
N TYR A 308 -38.71 3.85 35.24
CA TYR A 308 -38.28 4.64 36.40
C TYR A 308 -39.46 5.14 37.24
N GLN A 309 -40.59 5.49 36.62
CA GLN A 309 -41.81 5.86 37.33
C GLN A 309 -42.41 4.69 38.14
N GLN A 310 -42.12 3.44 37.77
CA GLN A 310 -42.62 2.24 38.45
C GLN A 310 -41.69 1.73 39.57
N GLU A 311 -40.37 1.95 39.48
CA GLU A 311 -39.40 1.47 40.49
C GLU A 311 -39.14 2.44 41.67
N LEU A 312 -39.54 3.71 41.59
CA LEU A 312 -39.21 4.73 42.61
C LEU A 312 -40.34 4.94 43.64
N GLU A 313 -40.06 4.66 44.93
CA GLU A 313 -40.85 5.17 46.06
C GLU A 313 -40.63 6.69 46.25
N PRO A 314 -41.60 7.46 46.79
CA PRO A 314 -41.67 8.92 46.63
C PRO A 314 -40.65 9.77 47.41
N ASP A 315 -39.66 9.19 48.10
CA ASP A 315 -39.05 9.85 49.27
C ASP A 315 -37.52 10.06 49.20
N VAL A 316 -36.93 10.25 48.01
CA VAL A 316 -35.49 10.56 47.89
C VAL A 316 -35.22 11.83 47.09
N GLU A 317 -34.74 12.85 47.81
CA GLU A 317 -34.29 14.16 47.33
C GLU A 317 -33.05 14.11 46.39
N GLU A 318 -32.48 12.91 46.15
CA GLU A 318 -31.40 12.63 45.18
C GLU A 318 -31.86 12.57 43.71
N LEU A 319 -33.17 12.63 43.43
CA LEU A 319 -33.71 12.60 42.06
C LEU A 319 -33.28 13.79 41.17
N ALA A 320 -32.79 14.89 41.76
CA ALA A 320 -32.41 16.09 41.02
C ALA A 320 -31.04 15.99 40.31
N GLU A 321 -30.19 15.00 40.64
CA GLU A 321 -28.84 14.87 40.05
C GLU A 321 -28.74 13.88 38.87
N LEU A 322 -29.77 13.06 38.63
CA LEU A 322 -29.85 12.15 37.48
C LEU A 322 -30.60 12.82 36.32
N LEU A 323 -29.95 13.75 35.62
CA LEU A 323 -30.57 14.36 34.43
C LEU A 323 -30.90 13.25 33.40
N PRO A 324 -32.19 13.07 33.04
CA PRO A 324 -32.57 12.09 32.03
C PRO A 324 -31.96 12.46 30.67
N TYR A 325 -31.62 11.43 29.87
CA TYR A 325 -31.15 11.65 28.50
C TYR A 325 -32.19 12.47 27.73
N PRO A 326 -31.81 13.54 27.01
CA PRO A 326 -32.76 14.50 26.47
C PRO A 326 -33.65 13.84 25.41
N SER A 327 -34.96 14.12 25.46
CA SER A 327 -35.93 13.57 24.52
C SER A 327 -35.78 14.17 23.11
N GLU A 328 -35.46 15.46 23.05
CA GLU A 328 -35.15 16.16 21.81
C GLU A 328 -33.64 16.33 21.63
N PRO A 329 -33.13 16.33 20.40
CA PRO A 329 -31.70 16.51 20.15
C PRO A 329 -31.25 17.89 20.67
N PRO A 330 -30.27 17.96 21.58
CA PRO A 330 -29.79 19.23 22.12
C PRO A 330 -29.19 20.12 21.04
N THR A 331 -29.20 21.43 21.25
CA THR A 331 -28.53 22.37 20.33
C THR A 331 -27.03 22.08 20.27
N PRO A 332 -26.40 22.17 19.08
CA PRO A 332 -24.97 21.96 18.93
C PRO A 332 -24.20 23.06 19.68
N LEU A 333 -23.46 22.65 20.71
CA LEU A 333 -22.60 23.50 21.52
C LEU A 333 -21.21 22.85 21.66
N PRO A 334 -20.14 23.66 21.80
CA PRO A 334 -18.82 23.13 22.08
C PRO A 334 -18.82 22.22 23.32
N PRO A 335 -18.16 21.05 23.28
CA PRO A 335 -18.09 20.15 24.43
C PRO A 335 -17.30 20.82 25.57
N ALA A 336 -17.82 20.73 26.80
CA ALA A 336 -17.19 21.32 27.97
C ALA A 336 -15.93 20.55 28.43
N GLN A 337 -15.89 19.24 28.19
CA GLN A 337 -14.82 18.33 28.58
C GLN A 337 -14.03 17.86 27.36
N ALA A 338 -12.73 17.69 27.47
CA ALA A 338 -11.92 17.07 26.40
C ALA A 338 -12.22 15.57 26.27
N LYS A 339 -11.80 14.95 25.16
CA LYS A 339 -11.89 13.50 24.94
C LYS A 339 -11.15 12.74 26.04
N LEU A 340 -9.96 13.21 26.41
CA LEU A 340 -9.09 12.62 27.43
C LEU A 340 -9.73 12.65 28.83
N GLU A 341 -10.63 13.60 29.10
CA GLU A 341 -11.36 13.66 30.37
C GLU A 341 -12.50 12.62 30.44
N ILE A 342 -12.97 12.10 29.31
CA ILE A 342 -13.93 10.99 29.25
C ILE A 342 -13.19 9.67 29.51
N TYR A 343 -12.06 9.46 28.82
CA TYR A 343 -11.20 8.30 29.01
C TYR A 343 -9.75 8.60 28.62
N ASP A 344 -8.81 8.16 29.46
CA ASP A 344 -7.38 8.39 29.26
C ASP A 344 -6.77 7.48 28.18
N ASN A 345 -7.24 6.24 28.09
CA ASN A 345 -6.66 5.22 27.21
C ASN A 345 -7.76 4.35 26.60
N PRO A 346 -7.76 4.10 25.27
CA PRO A 346 -8.73 3.22 24.61
C PRO A 346 -8.81 1.80 25.22
N LEU A 347 -7.78 1.35 25.92
CA LEU A 347 -7.77 0.05 26.63
C LEU A 347 -8.88 -0.09 27.67
N VAL A 348 -9.49 1.00 28.15
CA VAL A 348 -10.67 0.92 29.03
C VAL A 348 -11.86 0.22 28.35
N PHE A 349 -11.89 0.21 27.02
CA PHE A 349 -12.94 -0.43 26.22
C PHE A 349 -12.59 -1.84 25.77
N THR A 350 -11.51 -2.46 26.27
CA THR A 350 -11.04 -3.77 25.77
C THR A 350 -12.13 -4.84 25.77
N ASP A 351 -12.91 -4.95 26.86
CA ASP A 351 -13.98 -5.95 26.97
C ASP A 351 -15.13 -5.66 25.97
N ILE A 352 -15.49 -4.39 25.82
CA ILE A 352 -16.52 -3.94 24.88
C ILE A 352 -16.07 -4.17 23.43
N ASP A 353 -14.81 -3.86 23.13
CA ASP A 353 -14.21 -4.06 21.82
C ASP A 353 -14.14 -5.54 21.45
N GLN A 354 -13.73 -6.40 22.40
CA GLN A 354 -13.68 -7.84 22.20
C GLN A 354 -15.06 -8.44 21.95
N LYS A 355 -16.08 -7.94 22.66
CA LYS A 355 -17.48 -8.32 22.42
C LYS A 355 -17.94 -7.90 21.02
N ALA A 356 -17.67 -6.66 20.63
CA ALA A 356 -18.02 -6.16 19.29
C ALA A 356 -17.34 -6.97 18.18
N ILE A 357 -16.07 -7.36 18.36
CA ILE A 357 -15.31 -8.23 17.45
C ILE A 357 -15.98 -9.61 17.36
N THR A 358 -16.37 -10.20 18.49
CA THR A 358 -17.01 -11.52 18.53
C THR A 358 -18.37 -11.48 17.81
N VAL A 359 -19.20 -10.49 18.12
CA VAL A 359 -20.51 -10.30 17.45
C VAL A 359 -20.36 -10.01 15.95
N ALA A 360 -19.25 -9.39 15.55
CA ALA A 360 -18.95 -9.12 14.14
C ALA A 360 -18.56 -10.40 13.35
N GLN A 361 -18.26 -11.53 14.00
CA GLN A 361 -18.01 -12.79 13.30
C GLN A 361 -19.31 -13.53 12.93
N GLU A 362 -20.43 -13.15 13.53
CA GLU A 362 -21.75 -13.74 13.27
C GLU A 362 -22.56 -12.95 12.23
N ASP A 363 -23.44 -13.65 11.51
CA ASP A 363 -24.41 -13.05 10.58
C ASP A 363 -25.68 -12.58 11.31
N GLN A 364 -25.78 -11.27 11.48
CA GLN A 364 -26.93 -10.66 12.14
C GLN A 364 -28.02 -10.29 11.12
N LYS A 365 -29.23 -10.79 11.35
CA LYS A 365 -30.36 -10.67 10.41
C LYS A 365 -31.18 -9.39 10.59
N THR A 366 -31.25 -8.84 11.80
CA THR A 366 -32.03 -7.62 12.12
C THR A 366 -31.18 -6.62 12.88
N PHE A 367 -31.60 -5.34 12.88
CA PHE A 367 -30.92 -4.31 13.67
C PHE A 367 -31.15 -4.50 15.16
N THR A 368 -32.36 -4.89 15.56
CA THR A 368 -32.71 -5.17 16.96
C THR A 368 -31.86 -6.30 17.56
N ASP A 369 -31.67 -7.40 16.83
CA ASP A 369 -30.83 -8.52 17.32
C ASP A 369 -29.36 -8.11 17.47
N LEU A 370 -28.83 -7.38 16.49
CA LEU A 370 -27.46 -6.89 16.52
C LEU A 370 -27.24 -5.97 17.73
N VAL A 371 -28.12 -4.98 17.91
CA VAL A 371 -27.99 -4.00 18.98
C VAL A 371 -28.04 -4.66 20.34
N ARG A 372 -29.01 -5.54 20.61
CA ARG A 372 -29.11 -6.24 21.90
C ARG A 372 -27.87 -7.08 22.22
N LYS A 373 -27.34 -7.80 21.23
CA LYS A 373 -26.06 -8.53 21.38
C LYS A 373 -24.91 -7.59 21.73
N LEU A 374 -24.82 -6.43 21.07
CA LEU A 374 -23.75 -5.46 21.33
C LEU A 374 -23.88 -4.82 22.72
N ILE A 375 -25.03 -4.23 23.03
CA ILE A 375 -25.16 -3.33 24.18
C ILE A 375 -25.55 -3.98 25.51
N GLY A 376 -25.90 -5.27 25.54
CA GLY A 376 -26.37 -5.92 26.79
C GLY A 376 -25.42 -5.87 28.00
N SER A 377 -24.16 -5.47 27.80
CA SER A 377 -23.14 -5.31 28.86
C SER A 377 -22.60 -3.88 29.00
N CYS A 378 -23.16 -2.92 28.26
CA CYS A 378 -22.74 -1.51 28.31
C CYS A 378 -23.45 -0.80 29.47
N ALA A 379 -22.69 -0.11 30.32
CA ALA A 379 -23.17 0.65 31.46
C ALA A 379 -23.30 2.16 31.17
N SER A 380 -22.69 2.66 30.08
CA SER A 380 -22.73 4.06 29.70
C SER A 380 -23.05 4.29 28.22
N ASP A 381 -23.55 5.47 27.89
CA ASP A 381 -23.80 5.88 26.50
C ASP A 381 -22.51 5.93 25.66
N VAL A 382 -21.37 6.22 26.29
CA VAL A 382 -20.04 6.18 25.64
C VAL A 382 -19.69 4.75 25.25
N GLU A 383 -19.92 3.78 26.13
CA GLU A 383 -19.69 2.36 25.84
C GLU A 383 -20.62 1.84 24.74
N LYS A 384 -21.90 2.24 24.73
CA LYS A 384 -22.84 1.90 23.65
C LYS A 384 -22.35 2.44 22.30
N ALA A 385 -21.96 3.72 22.25
CA ALA A 385 -21.39 4.33 21.04
C ALA A 385 -20.09 3.65 20.61
N ARG A 386 -19.24 3.25 21.58
CA ARG A 386 -17.99 2.51 21.33
C ARG A 386 -18.26 1.14 20.73
N ALA A 387 -19.21 0.38 21.26
CA ALA A 387 -19.58 -0.94 20.76
C ALA A 387 -20.04 -0.87 19.30
N ILE A 388 -20.88 0.12 18.95
CA ILE A 388 -21.35 0.36 17.59
C ILE A 388 -20.18 0.75 16.68
N PHE A 389 -19.36 1.72 17.10
CA PHE A 389 -18.19 2.17 16.34
C PHE A 389 -17.24 1.01 16.08
N ARG A 390 -16.92 0.21 17.10
CA ARG A 390 -16.03 -0.94 16.96
C ARG A 390 -16.61 -2.01 16.05
N TRP A 391 -17.90 -2.33 16.18
CA TRP A 391 -18.55 -3.33 15.32
C TRP A 391 -18.48 -2.93 13.84
N ILE A 392 -18.78 -1.67 13.50
CA ILE A 392 -18.64 -1.18 12.11
C ILE A 392 -17.19 -1.22 11.67
N THR A 393 -16.29 -0.67 12.50
CA THR A 393 -14.88 -0.51 12.14
C THR A 393 -14.12 -1.81 12.14
N VAL A 394 -14.68 -2.98 12.48
CA VAL A 394 -14.07 -4.32 12.35
C VAL A 394 -14.43 -5.00 11.03
N LYS A 395 -15.52 -4.57 10.38
CA LYS A 395 -16.02 -5.19 9.15
C LYS A 395 -15.14 -4.79 7.96
N ASN A 396 -14.43 -5.75 7.38
CA ASN A 396 -13.60 -5.51 6.19
C ASN A 396 -14.40 -5.71 4.89
N LEU A 397 -14.92 -4.62 4.33
CA LEU A 397 -15.69 -4.67 3.08
C LEU A 397 -14.87 -5.16 1.87
N ASN A 398 -13.54 -5.02 1.89
CA ASN A 398 -12.69 -5.49 0.80
C ASN A 398 -12.63 -7.02 0.74
N THR A 399 -12.69 -7.69 1.90
CA THR A 399 -12.64 -9.17 1.99
C THR A 399 -14.02 -9.80 2.10
N MET A 400 -15.03 -9.08 2.60
CA MET A 400 -16.36 -9.64 2.79
C MET A 400 -17.04 -9.92 1.45
N GLU A 401 -17.50 -11.16 1.26
CA GLU A 401 -18.40 -11.53 0.17
C GLU A 401 -19.85 -11.45 0.67
N PHE A 402 -20.73 -10.92 -0.18
CA PHE A 402 -22.14 -10.75 0.13
C PHE A 402 -22.95 -11.60 -0.85
N ASP A 403 -23.87 -12.42 -0.34
CA ASP A 403 -24.84 -13.13 -1.17
C ASP A 403 -25.76 -12.13 -1.90
N ASP A 404 -26.10 -12.43 -3.14
CA ASP A 404 -27.03 -11.65 -3.97
C ASP A 404 -28.44 -11.60 -3.38
N ASN A 405 -28.79 -12.56 -2.52
CA ASN A 405 -30.10 -12.66 -1.86
C ASN A 405 -30.20 -11.89 -0.53
N ILE A 406 -29.16 -11.14 -0.11
CA ILE A 406 -29.19 -10.38 1.15
C ILE A 406 -30.20 -9.24 1.06
N GLN A 407 -31.10 -9.18 2.04
CA GLN A 407 -32.08 -8.10 2.16
C GLN A 407 -31.37 -6.77 2.43
N THR A 408 -31.74 -5.74 1.67
CA THR A 408 -31.11 -4.41 1.72
C THR A 408 -31.32 -3.70 3.05
N ASP A 409 -32.45 -3.95 3.73
CA ASP A 409 -32.80 -3.35 5.02
C ASP A 409 -32.36 -4.22 6.22
N THR A 410 -31.08 -4.60 6.23
CA THR A 410 -30.45 -5.33 7.33
C THR A 410 -29.05 -4.77 7.56
N PRO A 411 -28.42 -4.98 8.74
CA PRO A 411 -27.04 -4.54 8.94
C PRO A 411 -26.09 -5.06 7.85
N MET A 412 -26.28 -6.30 7.39
CA MET A 412 -25.50 -6.88 6.28
C MET A 412 -25.86 -6.27 4.92
N GLY A 413 -27.13 -5.95 4.70
CA GLY A 413 -27.61 -5.22 3.53
C GLY A 413 -27.03 -3.82 3.39
N LEU A 414 -26.93 -3.07 4.49
CA LEU A 414 -26.28 -1.76 4.51
C LEU A 414 -24.77 -1.87 4.28
N LEU A 415 -24.09 -2.86 4.88
CA LEU A 415 -22.67 -3.11 4.61
C LEU A 415 -22.42 -3.47 3.13
N ARG A 416 -23.29 -4.29 2.53
CA ARG A 416 -23.30 -4.56 1.09
C ARG A 416 -23.49 -3.27 0.30
N GLY A 417 -24.46 -2.45 0.69
CA GLY A 417 -24.71 -1.15 0.07
C GLY A 417 -23.52 -0.20 0.15
N ILE A 418 -22.78 -0.20 1.26
CA ILE A 418 -21.54 0.60 1.43
C ILE A 418 -20.45 0.08 0.47
N LYS A 419 -20.29 -1.24 0.35
CA LYS A 419 -19.31 -1.85 -0.58
C LYS A 419 -19.57 -1.44 -2.03
N TYR A 420 -20.84 -1.37 -2.44
CA TYR A 420 -21.24 -1.01 -3.81
C TYR A 420 -21.61 0.46 -4.00
N GLY A 421 -21.40 1.31 -2.98
CA GLY A 421 -21.59 2.76 -3.06
C GLY A 421 -23.04 3.27 -3.09
N THR A 422 -24.02 2.43 -2.75
CA THR A 422 -25.42 2.84 -2.61
C THR A 422 -25.74 3.38 -1.23
N GLU A 423 -25.07 2.85 -0.20
CA GLU A 423 -25.19 3.25 1.20
C GLU A 423 -23.85 3.78 1.72
N SER A 424 -23.83 4.21 2.99
CA SER A 424 -22.67 4.91 3.54
C SER A 424 -22.52 4.67 5.04
N TYR A 425 -21.27 4.65 5.52
CA TYR A 425 -20.95 4.35 6.93
C TYR A 425 -21.71 5.22 7.93
N HIS A 426 -21.84 6.51 7.64
CA HIS A 426 -22.50 7.45 8.54
C HIS A 426 -24.03 7.27 8.66
N VAL A 427 -24.67 6.68 7.65
CA VAL A 427 -26.09 6.31 7.70
C VAL A 427 -26.24 5.07 8.57
N LEU A 428 -25.36 4.07 8.40
CA LEU A 428 -25.33 2.87 9.24
C LEU A 428 -25.09 3.21 10.71
N PHE A 429 -24.10 4.07 11.02
CA PHE A 429 -23.81 4.48 12.40
C PHE A 429 -25.00 5.23 13.02
N LYS A 430 -25.61 6.18 12.29
CA LYS A 430 -26.82 6.88 12.75
C LYS A 430 -27.96 5.91 13.04
N ARG A 431 -28.22 4.96 12.13
CA ARG A 431 -29.28 3.96 12.29
C ARG A 431 -29.03 3.08 13.50
N LEU A 432 -27.79 2.64 13.75
CA LEU A 432 -27.48 1.86 14.96
C LEU A 432 -27.64 2.70 16.24
N CYS A 433 -27.26 3.97 16.22
CA CYS A 433 -27.46 4.89 17.35
C CYS A 433 -28.94 5.05 17.71
N SER A 434 -29.84 5.14 16.72
CA SER A 434 -31.26 5.28 17.02
C SER A 434 -31.86 4.04 17.70
N TYR A 435 -31.37 2.84 17.38
CA TYR A 435 -31.82 1.59 18.02
C TYR A 435 -31.32 1.40 19.45
N VAL A 436 -30.29 2.15 19.87
CA VAL A 436 -29.81 2.20 21.27
C VAL A 436 -30.33 3.41 22.05
N GLY A 437 -31.10 4.29 21.41
CA GLY A 437 -31.66 5.49 22.05
C GLY A 437 -30.69 6.67 22.10
N LEU A 438 -29.64 6.69 21.26
CA LEU A 438 -28.67 7.78 21.22
C LEU A 438 -28.99 8.74 20.07
N HIS A 439 -29.00 10.05 20.38
CA HIS A 439 -29.08 11.09 19.36
C HIS A 439 -27.82 11.10 18.52
N CYS A 440 -28.00 10.94 17.21
CA CYS A 440 -26.93 11.00 16.23
C CYS A 440 -27.37 11.80 15.00
N VAL A 441 -26.54 12.75 14.60
CA VAL A 441 -26.74 13.55 13.38
C VAL A 441 -25.75 13.18 12.31
N VAL A 442 -26.10 13.48 11.06
CA VAL A 442 -25.19 13.38 9.90
C VAL A 442 -24.81 14.80 9.49
N ILE A 443 -23.53 15.12 9.59
CA ILE A 443 -22.96 16.42 9.25
C ILE A 443 -22.37 16.32 7.85
N LYS A 444 -22.67 17.31 7.01
CA LYS A 444 -22.15 17.43 5.64
C LYS A 444 -21.12 18.56 5.59
N GLY A 445 -20.04 18.33 4.86
CA GLY A 445 -18.88 19.21 4.86
C GLY A 445 -17.88 18.97 3.74
N TYR A 446 -16.72 19.59 3.91
CA TYR A 446 -15.51 19.32 3.15
C TYR A 446 -14.53 18.55 4.03
N SER A 447 -13.69 17.71 3.43
CA SER A 447 -12.62 17.02 4.14
C SER A 447 -11.33 16.99 3.33
N LYS A 448 -10.18 17.08 4.01
CA LYS A 448 -8.84 16.95 3.41
C LYS A 448 -8.49 15.48 3.15
N SER A 449 -9.32 14.82 2.33
CA SER A 449 -9.29 13.39 2.03
C SER A 449 -8.16 13.00 1.06
N ALA A 450 -8.15 11.74 0.61
CA ALA A 450 -7.12 11.24 -0.31
C ALA A 450 -7.09 12.06 -1.61
N GLY A 451 -5.90 12.55 -1.98
CA GLY A 451 -5.70 13.43 -3.14
C GLY A 451 -5.74 14.93 -2.82
N TYR A 452 -6.14 15.34 -1.61
CA TYR A 452 -5.98 16.72 -1.18
C TYR A 452 -4.50 17.05 -0.98
N GLN A 453 -4.07 18.21 -1.50
CA GLN A 453 -2.73 18.77 -1.29
C GLN A 453 -2.85 20.09 -0.51
N PRO A 454 -1.88 20.42 0.37
CA PRO A 454 -1.88 21.68 1.11
C PRO A 454 -2.00 22.88 0.15
N GLY A 455 -2.83 23.86 0.52
CA GLY A 455 -3.08 25.07 -0.30
C GLY A 455 -4.15 24.90 -1.38
N LEU A 456 -4.72 23.71 -1.57
CA LEU A 456 -5.78 23.50 -2.54
C LEU A 456 -7.13 24.06 -2.04
N GLN A 457 -7.82 24.79 -2.92
CA GLN A 457 -9.12 25.40 -2.66
C GLN A 457 -10.29 24.47 -2.99
N PHE A 458 -11.35 24.50 -2.16
CA PHE A 458 -12.56 23.69 -2.30
C PHE A 458 -13.58 24.35 -3.24
N LYS A 459 -13.30 24.36 -4.55
CA LYS A 459 -14.18 24.97 -5.57
C LYS A 459 -15.33 24.08 -6.06
N ASP A 460 -15.21 22.76 -5.92
CA ASP A 460 -16.15 21.79 -6.46
C ASP A 460 -16.54 20.71 -5.44
N ASN A 461 -17.31 19.73 -5.89
CA ASN A 461 -17.82 18.66 -5.04
C ASN A 461 -16.83 17.49 -4.81
N ARG A 462 -15.59 17.54 -5.32
CA ARG A 462 -14.64 16.41 -5.24
C ARG A 462 -14.31 15.99 -3.80
N PHE A 463 -14.25 16.95 -2.89
CA PHE A 463 -13.90 16.71 -1.49
C PHE A 463 -15.10 16.81 -0.54
N ARG A 464 -16.32 16.77 -1.09
CA ARG A 464 -17.54 16.69 -0.29
C ARG A 464 -17.58 15.39 0.47
N ASN A 465 -17.84 15.49 1.75
CA ASN A 465 -17.87 14.35 2.64
C ASN A 465 -18.87 14.57 3.77
N SER A 466 -19.12 13.50 4.51
CA SER A 466 -20.05 13.51 5.62
C SER A 466 -19.56 12.61 6.76
N TRP A 467 -19.94 12.96 7.98
CA TRP A 467 -19.58 12.25 9.21
C TRP A 467 -20.71 12.35 10.22
N ASN A 468 -20.53 11.76 11.40
CA ASN A 468 -21.52 11.80 12.47
C ASN A 468 -21.07 12.70 13.61
N ALA A 469 -22.06 13.25 14.32
CA ALA A 469 -21.90 13.65 15.71
C ALA A 469 -22.94 12.90 16.55
N VAL A 470 -22.51 12.37 17.69
CA VAL A 470 -23.35 11.62 18.64
C VAL A 470 -23.37 12.38 19.97
N TYR A 471 -24.52 12.43 20.63
CA TYR A 471 -24.66 13.09 21.93
C TYR A 471 -24.38 12.09 23.06
N VAL A 472 -23.21 12.20 23.68
CA VAL A 472 -22.72 11.33 24.78
C VAL A 472 -21.91 12.15 25.78
N ALA A 473 -21.88 11.73 27.05
CA ALA A 473 -21.19 12.46 28.11
C ALA A 473 -21.59 13.96 28.16
N GLY A 474 -22.88 14.25 28.00
CA GLY A 474 -23.44 15.61 28.09
C GLY A 474 -23.16 16.54 26.91
N ALA A 475 -22.48 16.09 25.84
CA ALA A 475 -22.12 16.95 24.70
C ALA A 475 -22.16 16.23 23.35
N TRP A 476 -22.23 17.00 22.25
CA TRP A 476 -22.05 16.47 20.90
C TRP A 476 -20.59 16.14 20.64
N ARG A 477 -20.33 14.93 20.12
CA ARG A 477 -18.98 14.41 19.86
C ARG A 477 -18.88 13.83 18.46
N PHE A 478 -17.78 14.12 17.75
CA PHE A 478 -17.59 13.63 16.39
C PHE A 478 -17.25 12.14 16.35
N VAL A 479 -17.83 11.44 15.38
CA VAL A 479 -17.49 10.05 15.05
C VAL A 479 -17.35 9.91 13.55
N GLN A 480 -16.23 9.35 13.08
CA GLN A 480 -16.00 9.10 11.67
C GLN A 480 -15.60 7.64 11.42
N CYS A 481 -16.61 6.79 11.20
CA CYS A 481 -16.45 5.35 11.00
C CYS A 481 -15.60 5.02 9.75
N ASN A 482 -15.73 5.78 8.66
CA ASN A 482 -14.99 5.48 7.43
C ASN A 482 -13.47 5.70 7.59
N TRP A 483 -13.05 6.69 8.39
CA TRP A 483 -11.63 6.91 8.68
C TRP A 483 -11.13 5.94 9.75
N GLY A 484 -11.94 5.66 10.77
CA GLY A 484 -11.61 4.67 11.81
C GLY A 484 -11.47 3.24 11.28
N ALA A 485 -12.20 2.88 10.22
CA ALA A 485 -12.17 1.56 9.58
C ALA A 485 -11.07 1.43 8.48
N ARG A 486 -10.42 2.53 8.09
CA ARG A 486 -9.54 2.55 6.92
C ARG A 486 -8.17 1.97 7.27
N HIS A 487 -7.83 0.86 6.61
CA HIS A 487 -6.47 0.34 6.50
C HIS A 487 -5.50 1.45 6.10
N LEU A 488 -4.38 1.59 6.82
CA LEU A 488 -3.19 2.27 6.30
C LEU A 488 -2.62 1.42 5.16
N VAL A 489 -3.28 1.52 4.00
CA VAL A 489 -2.72 1.06 2.73
C VAL A 489 -1.51 1.96 2.48
N ASN A 490 -0.31 1.40 2.53
CA ASN A 490 0.83 2.04 1.90
C ASN A 490 0.44 2.26 0.43
N ALA A 491 0.19 3.50 0.07
CA ALA A 491 -0.14 3.87 -1.29
C ALA A 491 1.09 3.64 -2.17
N LYS A 492 1.13 2.47 -2.83
CA LYS A 492 1.77 2.15 -4.13
C LYS A 492 2.13 0.66 -4.16
N ASP A 493 1.13 -0.20 -4.32
CA ASP A 493 1.33 -1.48 -5.00
C ASP A 493 0.03 -1.79 -5.76
N VAL A 494 0.03 -1.48 -7.05
CA VAL A 494 -0.99 -1.96 -7.98
C VAL A 494 -0.76 -3.47 -8.12
N PRO A 495 -1.74 -4.34 -7.81
CA PRO A 495 -1.55 -5.77 -8.01
C PRO A 495 -1.33 -6.05 -9.49
N LYS A 496 -0.17 -6.63 -9.85
CA LYS A 496 0.03 -7.17 -11.19
C LYS A 496 -0.92 -8.35 -11.40
N PRO A 497 -1.66 -8.42 -12.52
CA PRO A 497 -2.52 -9.57 -12.78
C PRO A 497 -1.67 -10.83 -12.95
N GLY A 498 -1.92 -11.86 -12.15
CA GLY A 498 -1.29 -13.19 -12.28
C GLY A 498 -0.47 -13.70 -11.10
N GLY A 499 -0.25 -12.89 -10.05
CA GLY A 499 0.39 -13.36 -8.81
C GLY A 499 -0.61 -14.07 -7.90
N LYS A 500 -0.36 -15.34 -7.56
CA LYS A 500 -1.10 -16.01 -6.48
C LYS A 500 -0.94 -15.20 -5.20
N ALA A 501 -2.05 -14.74 -4.63
CA ALA A 501 -2.08 -14.04 -3.35
C ALA A 501 -1.47 -14.93 -2.27
N LYS A 502 -0.24 -14.63 -1.84
CA LYS A 502 0.22 -15.07 -0.53
C LYS A 502 -0.61 -14.28 0.48
N THR A 503 -1.16 -14.98 1.46
CA THR A 503 -1.87 -14.42 2.60
C THR A 503 -0.89 -13.59 3.43
N GLU A 504 -0.59 -12.38 2.97
CA GLU A 504 0.08 -11.38 3.77
C GLU A 504 -0.90 -11.00 4.89
N SER A 505 -0.44 -11.17 6.12
CA SER A 505 -1.08 -10.72 7.35
C SER A 505 -1.30 -9.20 7.28
N LEU A 506 -2.34 -8.76 6.58
CA LEU A 506 -2.92 -7.43 6.68
C LEU A 506 -3.56 -7.33 8.06
N ARG A 507 -2.75 -6.94 9.06
CA ARG A 507 -3.26 -6.61 10.39
C ARG A 507 -4.28 -5.48 10.24
N TYR A 508 -5.47 -5.77 10.70
CA TYR A 508 -6.60 -4.85 10.69
C TYR A 508 -6.38 -3.80 11.80
N GLU A 509 -5.75 -2.68 11.47
CA GLU A 509 -5.50 -1.56 12.39
C GLU A 509 -6.66 -0.57 12.32
N TYR A 510 -7.38 -0.38 13.43
CA TYR A 510 -8.39 0.67 13.56
C TYR A 510 -7.78 1.94 14.14
N ASP A 511 -8.35 3.10 13.81
CA ASP A 511 -7.88 4.39 14.32
C ASP A 511 -8.86 5.02 15.31
N ASP A 512 -8.52 4.95 16.59
CA ASP A 512 -9.29 5.50 17.71
C ASP A 512 -9.46 7.03 17.66
N HIS A 513 -8.55 7.75 16.96
CA HIS A 513 -8.63 9.21 16.87
C HIS A 513 -10.00 9.67 16.38
N TYR A 514 -10.63 8.92 15.47
CA TYR A 514 -11.93 9.22 14.87
C TYR A 514 -13.15 8.81 15.72
N PHE A 515 -12.95 8.38 16.97
CA PHE A 515 -14.00 8.15 17.96
C PHE A 515 -13.94 9.25 19.04
N LEU A 516 -15.02 10.03 19.12
CA LEU A 516 -15.19 11.17 20.03
C LEU A 516 -14.08 12.22 19.91
N THR A 517 -13.60 12.47 18.68
CA THR A 517 -12.52 13.43 18.41
C THR A 517 -12.89 14.82 18.92
N ASP A 518 -11.94 15.50 19.58
CA ASP A 518 -12.15 16.85 20.05
C ASP A 518 -12.28 17.83 18.87
N PRO A 519 -13.23 18.79 18.89
CA PRO A 519 -13.48 19.69 17.77
C PRO A 519 -12.26 20.48 17.30
N LYS A 520 -11.37 20.86 18.24
CA LYS A 520 -10.13 21.58 17.95
C LYS A 520 -9.13 20.76 17.11
N GLU A 521 -9.17 19.43 17.22
CA GLU A 521 -8.35 18.53 16.41
C GLU A 521 -9.07 18.18 15.11
N PHE A 522 -10.37 17.88 15.20
CA PHE A 522 -11.19 17.43 14.08
C PHE A 522 -11.28 18.47 12.95
N ILE A 523 -11.31 19.76 13.30
CA ILE A 523 -11.39 20.88 12.35
C ILE A 523 -10.20 20.97 11.39
N TYR A 524 -9.05 20.36 11.72
CA TYR A 524 -7.90 20.35 10.81
C TYR A 524 -8.15 19.50 9.56
N GLU A 525 -8.96 18.44 9.67
CA GLU A 525 -9.24 17.50 8.59
C GLU A 525 -10.65 17.68 8.00
N PHE A 526 -11.63 18.14 8.79
CA PHE A 526 -13.05 18.18 8.41
C PHE A 526 -13.68 19.55 8.69
N PHE A 527 -14.30 20.14 7.67
CA PHE A 527 -14.99 21.42 7.74
C PHE A 527 -16.50 21.25 7.53
N PRO A 528 -17.33 21.37 8.58
CA PRO A 528 -18.79 21.41 8.48
C PRO A 528 -19.29 22.61 7.66
N LEU A 529 -20.33 22.42 6.84
CA LEU A 529 -20.97 23.54 6.12
C LEU A 529 -21.77 24.49 7.02
N GLN A 530 -22.31 23.93 8.09
CA GLN A 530 -23.09 24.63 9.10
C GLN A 530 -22.12 25.01 10.23
N ALA A 531 -21.99 26.30 10.50
CA ALA A 531 -20.97 26.84 11.42
C ALA A 531 -21.15 26.31 12.86
N GLU A 532 -22.39 26.10 13.28
CA GLU A 532 -22.75 25.53 14.59
C GLU A 532 -22.21 24.11 14.79
N TRP A 533 -22.06 23.35 13.70
CA TRP A 533 -21.53 21.99 13.73
C TRP A 533 -20.01 21.93 13.72
N GLN A 534 -19.31 23.07 13.76
CA GLN A 534 -17.88 23.09 14.04
C GLN A 534 -17.58 22.80 15.50
N LEU A 535 -18.54 23.00 16.41
CA LEU A 535 -18.43 22.73 17.85
C LEU A 535 -17.19 23.37 18.51
N VAL A 536 -16.72 24.48 17.94
CA VAL A 536 -15.64 25.31 18.48
C VAL A 536 -16.21 26.63 18.99
N SER A 537 -15.56 27.24 19.98
CA SER A 537 -16.01 28.52 20.55
C SER A 537 -15.99 29.67 19.54
N LYS A 538 -15.08 29.63 18.58
CA LYS A 538 -14.98 30.59 17.47
C LYS A 538 -14.97 29.82 16.15
N PRO A 539 -16.12 29.74 15.44
CA PRO A 539 -16.17 29.10 14.13
C PRO A 539 -15.23 29.79 13.14
N ILE A 540 -14.58 28.99 12.31
CA ILE A 540 -13.71 29.45 11.23
C ILE A 540 -14.45 29.44 9.90
N THR A 541 -13.98 30.24 8.96
CA THR A 541 -14.43 30.30 7.58
C THR A 541 -13.80 29.19 6.73
N LEU A 542 -14.36 28.93 5.54
CA LEU A 542 -13.80 27.95 4.60
C LEU A 542 -12.36 28.34 4.17
N GLN A 543 -12.10 29.64 4.01
CA GLN A 543 -10.78 30.14 3.65
C GLN A 543 -9.76 29.87 4.77
N GLU A 544 -10.12 30.14 6.03
CA GLU A 544 -9.25 29.82 7.18
C GLU A 544 -8.99 28.31 7.27
N PHE A 545 -9.99 27.47 6.99
CA PHE A 545 -9.80 26.02 6.93
C PHE A 545 -8.83 25.56 5.82
N GLU A 546 -8.86 26.20 4.65
CA GLU A 546 -7.92 25.98 3.55
C GLU A 546 -6.49 26.39 3.93
N GLU A 547 -6.34 27.42 4.77
CA GLU A 547 -5.07 27.89 5.30
C GLU A 547 -4.54 27.03 6.45
N LEU A 548 -5.38 26.22 7.13
CA LEU A 548 -4.92 25.34 8.20
C LEU A 548 -3.96 24.24 7.70
N PRO A 549 -2.84 23.97 8.42
CA PRO A 549 -1.92 22.89 8.10
C PRO A 549 -2.62 21.57 7.83
N PHE A 550 -2.09 20.81 6.88
CA PHE A 550 -2.58 19.46 6.63
C PHE A 550 -1.96 18.51 7.65
N VAL A 551 -2.75 18.03 8.60
CA VAL A 551 -2.33 17.05 9.61
C VAL A 551 -3.13 15.76 9.48
N ARG A 552 -2.66 14.72 10.13
CA ARG A 552 -3.27 13.40 10.23
C ARG A 552 -3.48 13.01 11.68
N SER A 553 -4.39 12.07 11.95
CA SER A 553 -4.64 11.48 13.27
C SER A 553 -3.38 11.18 14.11
N LEU A 554 -2.29 10.71 13.48
CA LEU A 554 -1.03 10.42 14.17
C LEU A 554 -0.33 11.65 14.76
N PHE A 555 -0.54 12.83 14.17
CA PHE A 555 -0.04 14.09 14.72
C PHE A 555 -0.56 14.30 16.15
N PHE A 556 -1.87 14.18 16.32
CA PHE A 556 -2.54 14.30 17.63
C PHE A 556 -2.24 13.11 18.54
N ARG A 557 -2.15 11.90 18.00
CA ARG A 557 -1.84 10.70 18.80
C ARG A 557 -0.45 10.77 19.45
N TYR A 558 0.52 11.39 18.80
CA TYR A 558 1.84 11.65 19.38
C TYR A 558 1.89 12.92 20.24
N GLY A 559 0.77 13.62 20.41
CA GLY A 559 0.69 14.88 21.17
C GLY A 559 1.43 16.04 20.50
N LEU A 560 1.61 15.99 19.17
CA LEU A 560 2.28 17.05 18.44
C LEU A 560 1.39 18.29 18.34
N PHE A 561 2.01 19.46 18.36
CA PHE A 561 1.33 20.73 18.15
C PHE A 561 2.26 21.73 17.46
N PHE A 562 1.67 22.75 16.82
CA PHE A 562 2.43 23.83 16.22
C PHE A 562 2.69 24.91 17.28
N PRO A 563 3.96 25.24 17.58
CA PRO A 563 4.28 26.28 18.56
C PRO A 563 3.99 27.68 18.02
N ASP A 564 4.10 27.87 16.70
CA ASP A 564 3.89 29.16 16.03
C ASP A 564 2.43 29.26 15.58
N ALA A 565 1.70 30.28 16.06
CA ALA A 565 0.29 30.49 15.75
C ALA A 565 0.03 30.77 14.24
N ASP A 566 1.03 31.31 13.54
CA ASP A 566 0.97 31.64 12.11
C ASP A 566 1.34 30.47 11.19
N THR A 567 1.42 29.24 11.72
CA THR A 567 1.73 28.06 10.92
C THR A 567 0.57 27.75 9.97
N LYS A 568 0.78 27.96 8.66
CA LYS A 568 -0.22 27.73 7.60
C LYS A 568 0.11 26.52 6.74
N ALA A 569 -0.88 26.02 6.00
CA ALA A 569 -0.69 24.98 4.98
C ALA A 569 0.30 25.37 3.89
N VAL A 570 0.29 26.67 3.52
CA VAL A 570 1.19 27.27 2.54
C VAL A 570 2.16 28.18 3.28
N MET A 571 3.43 27.81 3.27
CA MET A 571 4.51 28.57 3.91
C MET A 571 5.33 29.28 2.84
N HIS A 572 5.49 30.59 2.99
CA HIS A 572 6.32 31.38 2.09
C HIS A 572 7.77 31.42 2.57
N THR A 573 8.70 31.43 1.63
CA THR A 573 10.11 31.68 1.93
C THR A 573 10.36 33.16 2.19
N ASP A 574 11.36 33.44 3.01
CA ASP A 574 11.92 34.78 3.17
C ASP A 574 12.70 35.23 1.93
N SER A 575 13.27 36.43 1.97
CA SER A 575 14.07 37.00 0.87
C SER A 575 15.32 36.19 0.52
N THR A 576 15.78 35.31 1.41
CA THR A 576 16.92 34.42 1.17
C THR A 576 16.50 33.10 0.50
N GLY A 577 15.20 32.84 0.38
CA GLY A 577 14.67 31.57 -0.11
C GLY A 577 14.55 30.49 0.96
N ALA A 578 14.63 30.84 2.25
CA ALA A 578 14.48 29.90 3.35
C ALA A 578 13.10 30.01 4.02
N THR A 579 12.59 28.90 4.57
CA THR A 579 11.45 28.90 5.49
C THR A 579 11.64 27.83 6.55
N THR A 580 11.06 28.00 7.73
CA THR A 580 11.20 27.04 8.83
C THR A 580 9.83 26.58 9.30
N VAL A 581 9.61 25.27 9.31
CA VAL A 581 8.43 24.64 9.91
C VAL A 581 8.84 24.05 11.25
N LYS A 582 8.18 24.50 12.33
CA LYS A 582 8.43 24.00 13.70
C LYS A 582 7.27 23.15 14.17
N ILE A 583 7.58 22.04 14.84
CA ILE A 583 6.61 21.15 15.46
C ILE A 583 7.09 20.86 16.88
N ALA A 584 6.25 21.14 17.86
CA ALA A 584 6.52 20.82 19.25
C ALA A 584 5.97 19.43 19.59
N MET A 585 6.66 18.74 20.48
CA MET A 585 6.30 17.42 20.99
C MET A 585 6.32 17.39 22.51
N PRO A 586 5.61 16.47 23.18
CA PRO A 586 5.67 16.32 24.62
C PRO A 586 7.07 15.88 25.09
N ALA A 587 7.54 16.40 26.23
CA ALA A 587 8.86 16.06 26.78
C ALA A 587 9.06 14.55 27.02
N THR A 588 8.00 13.84 27.40
CA THR A 588 8.00 12.38 27.60
C THR A 588 8.29 11.58 26.33
N MET A 589 7.99 12.13 25.16
CA MET A 589 8.14 11.47 23.86
C MET A 589 9.48 11.80 23.17
N GLN A 590 10.25 12.76 23.68
CA GLN A 590 11.48 13.26 23.06
C GLN A 590 12.53 12.15 22.82
N SER A 591 12.63 11.19 23.75
CA SER A 591 13.59 10.09 23.70
C SER A 591 13.19 8.95 22.76
N SER A 592 11.94 8.87 22.34
CA SER A 592 11.41 7.79 21.49
C SER A 592 10.93 8.25 20.13
N LEU A 593 10.55 9.52 19.96
CA LEU A 593 9.93 9.98 18.73
C LEU A 593 11.00 10.39 17.70
N ILE A 594 10.99 9.71 16.56
CA ILE A 594 11.88 10.00 15.43
C ILE A 594 11.09 10.57 14.27
N PHE A 595 11.68 11.53 13.57
CA PHE A 595 11.06 12.17 12.41
C PHE A 595 11.81 11.87 11.13
N HIS A 596 11.06 11.76 10.04
CA HIS A 596 11.57 11.66 8.69
C HIS A 596 10.81 12.65 7.82
N TYR A 597 11.43 13.13 6.74
CA TYR A 597 10.79 14.06 5.82
C TYR A 597 11.08 13.68 4.37
N ASN A 598 10.16 14.06 3.50
CA ASN A 598 10.35 14.05 2.05
C ASN A 598 10.06 15.45 1.51
N LEU A 599 10.99 15.96 0.71
CA LEU A 599 10.82 17.20 -0.04
C LEU A 599 10.79 16.86 -1.53
N LYS A 600 9.78 17.36 -2.24
CA LYS A 600 9.61 17.19 -3.68
C LYS A 600 9.05 18.44 -4.33
N PHE A 601 9.24 18.60 -5.62
CA PHE A 601 8.54 19.64 -6.38
C PHE A 601 7.05 19.34 -6.44
N PHE A 602 6.23 20.37 -6.32
CA PHE A 602 4.78 20.21 -6.22
C PHE A 602 4.12 19.76 -7.53
N GLU A 603 4.71 20.11 -8.68
CA GLU A 603 4.10 19.88 -10.01
C GLU A 603 4.43 18.50 -10.61
N ASN A 604 5.70 18.08 -10.55
CA ASN A 604 6.19 16.87 -11.20
C ASN A 604 6.57 15.75 -10.22
N ASP A 605 6.35 15.96 -8.91
CA ASP A 605 6.69 15.02 -7.85
C ASP A 605 8.18 14.60 -7.81
N ALA A 606 9.07 15.32 -8.49
CA ALA A 606 10.50 15.03 -8.52
C ALA A 606 11.19 15.44 -7.21
N ASP A 607 12.13 14.61 -6.75
CA ASP A 607 12.86 14.76 -5.49
C ASP A 607 14.33 15.19 -5.69
N GLN A 608 14.68 15.63 -6.90
CA GLN A 608 16.02 16.06 -7.28
C GLN A 608 15.99 17.38 -8.06
N PHE A 609 16.91 18.27 -7.74
CA PHE A 609 17.18 19.52 -8.45
C PHE A 609 18.60 19.47 -9.02
N GLU A 610 18.75 19.57 -10.34
CA GLU A 610 20.06 19.55 -11.02
C GLU A 610 20.95 18.34 -10.61
N GLY A 611 20.34 17.16 -10.42
CA GLY A 611 21.03 15.94 -9.97
C GLY A 611 21.29 15.85 -8.46
N ILE A 612 20.98 16.90 -7.70
CA ILE A 612 21.14 16.96 -6.24
C ILE A 612 19.80 16.61 -5.58
N SER A 613 19.82 15.67 -4.62
CA SER A 613 18.61 15.35 -3.87
C SER A 613 18.09 16.54 -3.07
N LEU A 614 16.79 16.81 -3.16
CA LEU A 614 16.10 17.83 -2.37
C LEU A 614 16.21 17.61 -0.86
N LYS A 615 16.59 16.40 -0.41
CA LYS A 615 16.91 16.14 1.01
C LYS A 615 18.04 17.03 1.54
N ARG A 616 19.01 17.38 0.68
CA ARG A 616 20.12 18.28 1.02
C ARG A 616 19.71 19.75 1.13
N PHE A 617 18.46 20.07 0.82
CA PHE A 617 17.90 21.42 0.95
C PHE A 617 17.02 21.56 2.18
N VAL A 618 17.03 20.57 3.09
CA VAL A 618 16.29 20.63 4.34
C VAL A 618 17.23 20.31 5.49
N MET A 619 17.30 21.21 6.47
CA MET A 619 17.94 20.96 7.76
C MET A 619 16.86 20.59 8.77
N GLN A 620 16.83 19.32 9.15
CA GLN A 620 16.04 18.85 10.28
C GLN A 620 16.89 18.96 11.55
N SER A 621 16.44 19.72 12.54
CA SER A 621 17.12 19.86 13.83
C SER A 621 16.12 19.72 14.99
N VAL A 622 16.59 19.27 16.14
CA VAL A 622 15.75 19.13 17.34
C VAL A 622 16.41 19.90 18.48
N VAL A 623 15.72 20.89 19.02
CA VAL A 623 16.18 21.69 20.16
C VAL A 623 15.09 21.64 21.24
N GLY A 624 15.44 21.11 22.41
CA GLY A 624 14.48 20.81 23.46
C GLY A 624 13.36 19.91 22.94
N SER A 625 12.11 20.34 23.13
CA SER A 625 10.91 19.61 22.72
C SER A 625 10.36 20.07 21.36
N VAL A 626 11.17 20.73 20.53
CA VAL A 626 10.75 21.26 19.22
C VAL A 626 11.65 20.71 18.12
N VAL A 627 11.04 20.10 17.11
CA VAL A 627 11.71 19.76 15.85
C VAL A 627 11.47 20.88 14.84
N ALA A 628 12.53 21.32 14.18
CA ALA A 628 12.51 22.36 13.16
C ALA A 628 13.01 21.79 11.83
N PHE A 629 12.22 22.00 10.77
CA PHE A 629 12.56 21.70 9.38
C PHE A 629 12.79 23.00 8.64
N ARG A 630 14.06 23.39 8.49
CA ARG A 630 14.46 24.57 7.74
C ARG A 630 14.66 24.17 6.27
N VAL A 631 13.74 24.60 5.41
CA VAL A 631 13.74 24.31 3.97
C VAL A 631 14.36 25.47 3.22
N HIS A 632 15.35 25.18 2.37
CA HIS A 632 15.99 26.12 1.46
C HIS A 632 15.47 25.85 0.04
N ALA A 633 14.75 26.79 -0.57
CA ALA A 633 14.23 26.58 -1.90
C ALA A 633 15.36 26.68 -2.94
N PRO A 634 15.62 25.64 -3.76
CA PRO A 634 16.65 25.69 -4.80
C PRO A 634 16.25 26.54 -6.00
N HIS A 635 14.95 26.72 -6.23
CA HIS A 635 14.39 27.51 -7.31
C HIS A 635 13.11 28.22 -6.85
N SER A 636 12.72 29.28 -7.57
CA SER A 636 11.38 29.85 -7.46
C SER A 636 10.35 28.82 -7.93
N GLY A 637 9.38 28.53 -7.07
CA GLY A 637 8.34 27.55 -7.34
C GLY A 637 7.79 26.90 -6.07
N PRO A 638 6.71 26.13 -6.20
CA PRO A 638 6.11 25.39 -5.11
C PRO A 638 6.83 24.04 -4.87
N LEU A 639 7.14 23.76 -3.60
CA LEU A 639 7.64 22.49 -3.09
C LEU A 639 6.61 21.87 -2.14
N LEU A 640 6.60 20.55 -2.03
CA LEU A 640 5.81 19.81 -1.05
C LEU A 640 6.75 19.19 0.00
N LEU A 641 6.59 19.61 1.25
CA LEU A 641 7.23 19.01 2.42
C LEU A 641 6.25 18.04 3.08
N ASP A 642 6.58 16.75 3.12
CA ASP A 642 5.81 15.71 3.79
C ASP A 642 6.60 15.19 4.99
N ILE A 643 6.06 15.33 6.19
CA ILE A 643 6.71 14.98 7.45
C ILE A 643 6.07 13.72 8.01
N PHE A 644 6.92 12.79 8.42
CA PHE A 644 6.56 11.49 8.97
C PHE A 644 7.15 11.36 10.38
N ALA A 645 6.47 10.63 11.24
CA ALA A 645 6.96 10.33 12.58
C ALA A 645 6.72 8.86 12.94
N ASN A 646 7.57 8.33 13.81
CA ASN A 646 7.41 7.01 14.41
C ASN A 646 7.94 7.03 15.85
N ALA A 647 7.26 6.35 16.77
CA ALA A 647 7.78 6.11 18.11
C ALA A 647 8.62 4.83 18.08
N VAL A 648 9.91 4.95 18.39
CA VAL A 648 10.91 3.87 18.34
C VAL A 648 11.79 3.96 19.57
N THR A 649 12.03 2.85 20.24
CA THR A 649 12.98 2.83 21.37
C THR A 649 14.42 2.99 20.87
N PRO A 650 15.35 3.56 21.65
CA PRO A 650 16.77 3.63 21.26
C PRO A 650 17.33 2.26 20.85
N HIS A 651 16.93 1.19 21.55
CA HIS A 651 17.32 -0.18 21.20
C HIS A 651 16.82 -0.61 19.82
N GLU A 652 15.53 -0.45 19.50
CA GLU A 652 14.97 -0.76 18.17
C GLU A 652 15.60 0.09 17.06
N TYR A 653 15.94 1.35 17.39
CA TYR A 653 16.66 2.22 16.47
C TYR A 653 18.04 1.62 16.14
N LEU A 654 18.75 1.16 17.17
CA LEU A 654 20.10 0.58 17.09
C LEU A 654 20.15 -0.85 16.55
N THR A 655 19.07 -1.64 16.58
CA THR A 655 19.03 -2.98 15.95
C THR A 655 18.83 -2.89 14.43
N GLY A 656 18.25 -1.78 13.93
CA GLY A 656 18.06 -1.56 12.49
C GLY A 656 16.88 -2.34 11.91
N GLU A 657 15.93 -2.71 12.77
CA GLU A 657 14.66 -3.27 12.32
C GLU A 657 13.96 -2.29 11.35
N PRO A 658 13.20 -2.80 10.36
CA PRO A 658 12.51 -1.95 9.38
C PRO A 658 11.46 -1.07 10.06
N MET A 659 11.79 0.21 10.23
CA MET A 659 10.93 1.22 10.84
C MET A 659 9.86 1.68 9.84
N LYS A 660 8.59 1.66 10.27
CA LYS A 660 7.46 2.11 9.45
C LYS A 660 7.09 3.55 9.82
N PHE A 661 7.61 4.49 9.05
CA PHE A 661 7.21 5.90 9.15
C PHE A 661 5.82 6.11 8.55
N LYS A 662 4.96 6.83 9.27
CA LYS A 662 3.63 7.23 8.79
C LYS A 662 3.57 8.76 8.74
N SER A 663 2.97 9.30 7.68
CA SER A 663 2.87 10.75 7.45
C SER A 663 2.01 11.38 8.54
N VAL A 664 2.51 12.42 9.20
CA VAL A 664 1.83 13.16 10.26
C VAL A 664 1.33 14.51 9.79
N CYS A 665 2.06 15.20 8.92
CA CYS A 665 1.64 16.49 8.37
C CYS A 665 2.33 16.83 7.05
N LYS A 666 1.72 17.72 6.25
CA LYS A 666 2.23 18.19 4.95
C LYS A 666 2.10 19.70 4.79
N PHE A 667 3.07 20.29 4.11
CA PHE A 667 3.15 21.71 3.82
C PHE A 667 3.48 21.96 2.35
N GLN A 668 2.88 23.00 1.77
CA GLN A 668 3.34 23.57 0.51
C GLN A 668 4.29 24.72 0.82
N ILE A 669 5.53 24.63 0.37
CA ILE A 669 6.53 25.69 0.51
C ILE A 669 6.59 26.48 -0.79
N VAL A 670 6.37 27.79 -0.76
CA VAL A 670 6.34 28.63 -1.97
C VAL A 670 7.44 29.67 -1.93
N CYS A 671 8.37 29.56 -2.87
CA CYS A 671 9.38 30.59 -3.15
C CYS A 671 8.93 31.42 -4.35
N LYS A 672 8.63 32.72 -4.14
CA LYS A 672 8.22 33.64 -5.21
C LYS A 672 9.44 34.12 -6.00
N ASP A 673 10.36 34.77 -5.31
CA ASP A 673 11.55 35.37 -5.90
C ASP A 673 12.79 34.91 -5.13
N LEU A 674 13.75 34.31 -5.84
CA LEU A 674 15.03 33.90 -5.28
C LEU A 674 16.09 34.95 -5.63
N GLN A 675 16.46 35.78 -4.65
CA GLN A 675 17.49 36.81 -4.86
C GLN A 675 18.91 36.25 -4.78
N THR A 676 19.08 35.11 -4.10
CA THR A 676 20.37 34.47 -3.83
C THR A 676 20.30 32.99 -4.16
N VAL A 677 21.27 32.47 -4.91
CA VAL A 677 21.37 31.03 -5.19
C VAL A 677 21.60 30.28 -3.88
N MET A 678 20.62 29.46 -3.48
CA MET A 678 20.73 28.63 -2.30
C MET A 678 21.58 27.39 -2.61
N VAL A 679 22.65 27.21 -1.85
CA VAL A 679 23.56 26.05 -1.98
C VAL A 679 23.01 24.90 -1.13
N PRO A 680 23.08 23.63 -1.60
CA PRO A 680 22.70 22.47 -0.80
C PRO A 680 23.56 22.36 0.48
N LEU A 681 23.00 21.78 1.53
CA LEU A 681 23.75 21.44 2.75
C LEU A 681 24.89 20.45 2.45
N PRO A 682 25.98 20.45 3.24
CA PRO A 682 27.06 19.47 3.13
C PRO A 682 26.54 18.03 3.14
N ASP A 683 27.22 17.14 2.42
CA ASP A 683 26.80 15.74 2.21
C ASP A 683 27.10 14.86 3.44
N CYS A 684 26.44 15.18 4.56
CA CYS A 684 26.53 14.43 5.81
C CYS A 684 25.56 13.25 5.85
N ALA A 685 25.71 12.40 6.86
CA ALA A 685 24.77 11.32 7.09
C ALA A 685 23.32 11.83 7.19
N SER A 686 22.41 11.20 6.44
CA SER A 686 21.00 11.58 6.42
C SER A 686 20.36 11.50 7.81
N GLY A 687 19.62 12.53 8.22
CA GLY A 687 18.83 12.51 9.45
C GLY A 687 18.82 13.85 10.18
N GLU A 688 18.65 13.75 11.49
CA GLU A 688 18.66 14.89 12.42
C GLU A 688 20.07 15.49 12.54
N TRP A 689 20.17 16.80 12.35
CA TRP A 689 21.34 17.62 12.64
C TRP A 689 21.28 18.09 14.10
N GLY A 690 22.42 18.12 14.77
CA GLY A 690 22.55 18.59 16.14
C GLY A 690 22.93 17.48 17.13
N PRO A 691 23.29 17.87 18.36
CA PRO A 691 23.75 16.95 19.40
C PRO A 691 22.66 16.06 19.99
N THR A 692 21.39 16.45 19.84
CA THR A 692 20.23 15.76 20.44
C THR A 692 20.15 14.27 20.06
N LYS A 693 20.46 13.92 18.81
CA LYS A 693 20.51 12.53 18.36
C LYS A 693 21.59 11.73 19.10
N ALA A 694 22.77 12.34 19.29
CA ALA A 694 23.89 11.74 19.99
C ALA A 694 23.59 11.54 21.48
N THR A 695 22.98 12.54 22.12
CA THR A 695 22.53 12.46 23.52
C THR A 695 21.50 11.35 23.71
N ARG A 696 20.52 11.27 22.81
CA ARG A 696 19.43 10.29 22.90
C ARG A 696 19.87 8.84 22.66
N LEU A 697 20.77 8.60 21.71
CA LEU A 697 21.16 7.24 21.29
C LEU A 697 22.42 6.71 21.98
N PHE A 698 23.34 7.60 22.34
CA PHE A 698 24.68 7.23 22.84
C PHE A 698 25.05 7.97 24.13
N GLY A 699 24.14 8.78 24.69
CA GLY A 699 24.41 9.45 25.95
C GLY A 699 25.49 10.53 25.88
N LEU A 700 25.80 11.06 24.69
CA LEU A 700 26.74 12.17 24.47
C LEU A 700 26.04 13.51 24.72
N VAL A 701 26.27 14.13 25.88
CA VAL A 701 25.67 15.40 26.27
C VAL A 701 26.57 16.56 25.81
N PRO A 702 26.09 17.53 25.00
CA PRO A 702 26.92 18.64 24.54
C PRO A 702 27.33 19.56 25.72
N ILE A 703 28.60 19.95 25.76
CA ILE A 703 29.13 20.91 26.75
C ILE A 703 29.27 22.30 26.12
N THR A 704 29.88 22.39 24.93
CA THR A 704 30.18 23.69 24.31
C THR A 704 29.06 24.20 23.41
N HIS A 705 28.55 23.37 22.49
CA HIS A 705 27.57 23.80 21.48
C HIS A 705 26.31 22.93 21.52
N PRO A 706 25.18 23.45 22.04
CA PRO A 706 23.91 22.72 22.09
C PRO A 706 23.14 22.76 20.75
N ASP A 707 23.50 23.68 19.85
CA ASP A 707 22.79 23.91 18.59
C ASP A 707 23.42 23.19 17.40
N ALA A 708 22.60 22.84 16.41
CA ALA A 708 23.03 22.18 15.18
C ALA A 708 23.83 23.10 14.23
N LEU A 709 23.66 24.41 14.36
CA LEU A 709 24.31 25.42 13.52
C LEU A 709 25.33 26.19 14.37
N ILE A 710 26.60 26.10 13.98
CA ILE A 710 27.72 26.70 14.72
C ILE A 710 28.42 27.73 13.82
N PHE A 711 28.62 28.93 14.36
CA PHE A 711 29.45 29.96 13.75
C PHE A 711 30.83 29.92 14.41
N ALA A 712 31.86 29.64 13.63
CA ALA A 712 33.22 29.46 14.14
C ALA A 712 34.22 30.27 13.30
N ALA A 713 35.36 30.61 13.91
CA ALA A 713 36.51 31.19 13.23
C ALA A 713 37.30 30.08 12.51
N ARG A 714 38.63 30.17 12.41
CA ARG A 714 39.43 29.14 11.73
C ARG A 714 39.51 27.82 12.49
N ASP A 715 39.43 27.86 13.81
CA ASP A 715 39.51 26.69 14.66
C ASP A 715 38.23 26.57 15.49
N LEU A 716 37.79 25.35 15.73
CA LEU A 716 36.59 25.01 16.47
C LEU A 716 36.85 23.84 17.41
N GLU A 717 36.41 24.01 18.66
CA GLU A 717 36.45 22.99 19.69
C GLU A 717 35.03 22.59 20.11
N ILE A 718 34.69 21.31 19.94
CA ILE A 718 33.40 20.76 20.32
C ILE A 718 33.61 19.72 21.42
N GLN A 719 32.98 19.91 22.57
CA GLN A 719 33.11 19.01 23.72
C GLN A 719 31.76 18.35 24.05
N PHE A 720 31.82 17.06 24.37
CA PHE A 720 30.70 16.27 24.87
C PHE A 720 31.07 15.55 26.17
N ARG A 721 30.13 15.46 27.10
CA ARG A 721 30.20 14.57 28.27
C ARG A 721 29.53 13.24 27.94
N MET A 722 30.23 12.15 28.17
CA MET A 722 29.71 10.79 28.08
C MET A 722 28.94 10.44 29.36
N SER A 723 27.65 10.13 29.24
CA SER A 723 26.86 9.64 30.38
C SER A 723 27.17 8.18 30.74
N HIS A 724 27.72 7.42 29.80
CA HIS A 724 28.24 6.08 29.99
C HIS A 724 29.47 5.86 29.10
N PRO A 725 30.38 4.92 29.42
CA PRO A 725 31.61 4.71 28.67
C PRO A 725 31.35 4.35 27.19
N LEU A 726 31.97 5.09 26.28
CA LEU A 726 31.97 4.86 24.83
C LEU A 726 33.41 4.69 24.32
N THR A 727 33.58 3.98 23.20
CA THR A 727 34.87 3.76 22.55
C THR A 727 34.81 4.04 21.04
N ASP A 728 35.97 3.97 20.37
CA ASP A 728 36.10 4.06 18.92
C ASP A 728 35.53 5.34 18.30
N PHE A 729 35.88 6.50 18.86
CA PHE A 729 35.49 7.78 18.28
C PHE A 729 36.17 8.03 16.93
N MET A 730 35.39 8.47 15.95
CA MET A 730 35.87 8.95 14.66
C MET A 730 35.01 10.13 14.24
N ALA A 731 35.60 11.10 13.54
CA ALA A 731 34.88 12.23 13.00
C ALA A 731 35.31 12.48 11.54
N THR A 732 34.35 12.80 10.68
CA THR A 732 34.58 13.10 9.26
C THR A 732 33.97 14.45 8.92
N LEU A 733 34.74 15.28 8.21
CA LEU A 733 34.35 16.63 7.80
C LEU A 733 34.00 16.67 6.31
N HIS A 734 32.89 17.32 6.00
CA HIS A 734 32.32 17.41 4.66
C HIS A 734 32.19 18.87 4.24
N LYS A 735 32.57 19.21 3.00
CA LYS A 735 32.33 20.53 2.38
C LYS A 735 31.95 20.30 0.92
N ASN A 736 30.98 21.06 0.42
CA ASN A 736 30.61 20.99 -1.00
C ASN A 736 31.80 21.32 -1.90
N GLY A 737 32.02 20.48 -2.93
CA GLY A 737 33.13 20.64 -3.87
C GLY A 737 34.50 20.25 -3.34
N SER A 738 34.62 19.76 -2.11
CA SER A 738 35.90 19.29 -1.52
C SER A 738 35.89 17.79 -1.27
N GLU A 739 37.04 17.14 -1.48
CA GLU A 739 37.21 15.71 -1.20
C GLU A 739 37.39 15.45 0.31
N GLU A 740 36.64 14.51 0.86
CA GLU A 740 36.69 14.09 2.28
C GLU A 740 38.11 13.73 2.73
N ARG A 741 38.91 13.08 1.86
CA ARG A 741 40.31 12.71 2.17
C ARG A 741 41.17 13.94 2.50
N LYS A 742 40.95 15.06 1.82
CA LYS A 742 41.69 16.31 2.08
C LYS A 742 41.27 16.95 3.39
N LEU A 743 40.01 16.77 3.79
CA LEU A 743 39.44 17.31 5.02
C LEU A 743 39.70 16.43 6.25
N SER A 744 40.00 15.15 6.08
CA SER A 744 40.25 14.20 7.18
C SER A 744 41.39 14.63 8.12
N LYS A 745 42.44 15.28 7.60
CA LYS A 745 43.58 15.79 8.39
C LYS A 745 43.25 17.01 9.25
N HIS A 746 42.07 17.61 9.04
CA HIS A 746 41.62 18.84 9.68
C HIS A 746 40.67 18.60 10.85
N VAL A 747 40.41 17.33 11.18
CA VAL A 747 39.62 16.94 12.35
C VAL A 747 40.42 15.94 13.17
N SER A 748 40.47 16.16 14.47
CA SER A 748 41.05 15.25 15.46
C SER A 748 40.17 15.20 16.70
N HIS A 749 40.37 14.19 17.54
CA HIS A 749 39.64 14.07 18.79
C HIS A 749 40.57 13.62 19.92
N ALA A 750 40.21 13.98 21.15
CA ALA A 750 40.85 13.53 22.37
C ALA A 750 39.77 13.13 23.37
N VAL A 751 39.99 12.06 24.12
CA VAL A 751 39.11 11.61 25.21
C VAL A 751 39.87 11.75 26.51
N THR A 752 39.34 12.52 27.45
CA THR A 752 39.89 12.70 28.81
C THR A 752 38.77 12.42 29.80
N ASP A 753 38.93 11.38 30.63
CA ASP A 753 37.91 10.91 31.57
C ASP A 753 36.54 10.66 30.90
N ASP A 754 35.52 11.41 31.30
CA ASP A 754 34.15 11.36 30.76
C ASP A 754 33.92 12.36 29.62
N ILE A 755 34.93 13.11 29.18
CA ILE A 755 34.80 14.16 28.17
C ILE A 755 35.51 13.76 26.87
N VAL A 756 34.78 13.85 25.75
CA VAL A 756 35.36 13.78 24.40
C VAL A 756 35.37 15.16 23.76
N THR A 757 36.54 15.55 23.27
CA THR A 757 36.77 16.84 22.62
C THR A 757 37.18 16.62 21.16
N PHE A 758 36.49 17.28 20.24
CA PHE A 758 36.80 17.31 18.82
C PHE A 758 37.41 18.67 18.45
N TYR A 759 38.61 18.63 17.87
CA TYR A 759 39.32 19.80 17.36
C TYR A 759 39.24 19.81 15.84
N THR A 760 38.69 20.90 15.29
CA THR A 760 38.52 21.10 13.84
C THR A 760 39.18 22.39 13.40
N SER A 761 40.00 22.34 12.34
CA SER A 761 40.60 23.53 11.70
C SER A 761 40.05 23.68 10.28
N PHE A 762 39.45 24.81 9.91
CA PHE A 762 38.88 25.00 8.58
C PHE A 762 39.93 25.53 7.59
N PRO A 763 40.21 24.81 6.49
CA PRO A 763 41.23 25.24 5.52
C PRO A 763 40.80 26.45 4.68
N GLU A 764 39.49 26.61 4.48
CA GLU A 764 38.89 27.65 3.65
C GLU A 764 37.58 28.13 4.25
N GLU A 765 37.12 29.30 3.83
CA GLU A 765 35.77 29.80 4.17
C GLU A 765 34.69 28.95 3.48
N GLY A 766 33.51 28.86 4.09
CA GLY A 766 32.35 28.15 3.56
C GLY A 766 31.54 27.38 4.61
N GLN A 767 30.65 26.52 4.12
CA GLN A 767 29.79 25.65 4.94
C GLN A 767 30.38 24.24 5.00
N TYR A 768 30.60 23.76 6.22
CA TYR A 768 31.09 22.42 6.53
C TYR A 768 30.02 21.63 7.28
N GLY A 769 30.07 20.31 7.21
CA GLY A 769 29.27 19.44 8.04
C GLY A 769 30.14 18.36 8.66
N MET A 770 29.81 17.92 9.87
CA MET A 770 30.62 16.95 10.61
C MET A 770 29.77 15.74 11.03
N ASP A 771 30.21 14.55 10.63
CA ASP A 771 29.69 13.29 11.15
C ASP A 771 30.63 12.75 12.23
N ILE A 772 30.08 12.30 13.35
CA ILE A 772 30.80 11.61 14.42
C ILE A 772 30.28 10.17 14.53
N TYR A 773 31.20 9.27 14.79
CA TYR A 773 31.00 7.84 14.90
C TYR A 773 31.55 7.41 16.25
N THR A 774 30.84 6.50 16.91
CA THR A 774 31.23 5.95 18.21
C THR A 774 30.61 4.56 18.37
N ARG A 775 31.05 3.82 19.39
CA ARG A 775 30.51 2.51 19.78
C ARG A 775 30.35 2.44 21.30
N GLU A 776 29.34 1.72 21.76
CA GLU A 776 29.14 1.40 23.17
C GLU A 776 30.06 0.25 23.63
N LEU A 777 30.61 0.36 24.85
CA LEU A 777 31.40 -0.71 25.48
C LEU A 777 30.46 -1.85 25.89
N ALA A 778 30.46 -2.95 25.13
CA ALA A 778 29.68 -4.14 25.48
C ALA A 778 30.25 -4.85 26.72
N GLY A 779 29.39 -5.17 27.70
CA GLY A 779 29.73 -6.10 28.78
C GLY A 779 29.93 -7.53 28.25
N GLU A 780 30.71 -8.34 28.96
CA GLU A 780 31.23 -9.65 28.50
C GLU A 780 30.15 -10.69 28.08
N ASP A 781 28.86 -10.47 28.36
CA ASP A 781 27.76 -11.38 28.08
C ASP A 781 26.98 -11.13 26.76
N GLN A 782 27.33 -10.12 25.95
CA GLN A 782 26.63 -9.80 24.69
C GLN A 782 27.47 -10.07 23.42
N LYS A 783 28.09 -11.24 23.33
CA LYS A 783 28.88 -11.67 22.14
C LYS A 783 28.07 -11.94 20.86
N ALA A 784 26.76 -11.72 20.86
CA ALA A 784 25.90 -11.92 19.68
C ALA A 784 25.46 -10.62 18.97
N ALA A 785 25.71 -9.44 19.55
CA ALA A 785 25.27 -8.15 19.00
C ALA A 785 26.39 -7.34 18.30
N GLU A 786 27.55 -7.94 18.07
CA GLU A 786 28.72 -7.24 17.54
C GLU A 786 28.71 -7.14 16.00
N LYS A 787 28.40 -5.93 15.49
CA LYS A 787 29.07 -5.26 14.33
C LYS A 787 28.22 -4.10 13.77
N GLN A 788 27.95 -3.05 14.54
CA GLN A 788 27.37 -1.83 13.97
C GLN A 788 28.05 -0.58 14.51
N ILE A 789 29.02 -0.06 13.74
CA ILE A 789 29.42 1.36 13.83
C ILE A 789 28.29 2.15 13.17
N ARG A 790 27.62 3.05 13.90
CA ARG A 790 26.52 3.86 13.37
C ARG A 790 26.91 5.34 13.34
N ARG A 791 26.48 6.03 12.28
CA ARG A 791 26.87 7.41 11.97
C ARG A 791 25.93 8.42 12.66
N ILE A 792 26.50 9.45 13.26
CA ILE A 792 25.76 10.57 13.84
C ILE A 792 26.19 11.85 13.13
N ALA A 793 25.30 12.49 12.37
CA ALA A 793 25.55 13.84 11.87
C ALA A 793 25.32 14.82 13.02
N LEU A 794 26.32 15.63 13.38
CA LEU A 794 26.25 16.46 14.59
C LEU A 794 26.07 17.95 14.33
N CYS A 795 26.60 18.50 13.24
CA CYS A 795 26.45 19.93 12.99
C CYS A 795 26.73 20.34 11.55
N ALA A 796 26.05 21.40 11.11
CA ALA A 796 26.44 22.21 9.97
C ALA A 796 27.15 23.47 10.50
N ILE A 797 28.38 23.70 10.07
CA ILE A 797 29.23 24.80 10.51
C ILE A 797 29.32 25.79 9.35
N ALA A 798 28.92 27.05 9.56
CA ALA A 798 28.97 28.07 8.52
C ALA A 798 30.00 29.14 8.87
N PHE A 799 30.99 29.33 7.99
CA PHE A 799 31.92 30.45 8.01
C PHE A 799 31.37 31.54 7.08
N LEU A 800 30.94 32.69 7.62
CA LEU A 800 30.44 33.83 6.84
C LEU A 800 31.27 35.09 7.15
N PRO A 801 31.79 35.80 6.14
CA PRO A 801 32.02 37.23 6.23
C PRO A 801 30.78 38.03 5.77
N LEU A 802 30.69 39.30 6.17
CA LEU A 802 29.65 40.26 5.76
C LEU A 802 29.54 40.45 4.22
N TRP A 803 28.36 40.91 3.78
CA TRP A 803 27.91 41.20 2.40
C TRP A 803 28.89 41.94 1.46
N ILE A 804 28.85 41.63 0.13
CA ILE A 804 28.60 42.56 -1.01
C ILE A 804 28.72 41.83 -2.39
N VAL A 805 27.83 42.21 -3.31
CA VAL A 805 27.68 41.87 -4.74
C VAL A 805 28.88 42.34 -5.60
N LEU A 806 29.33 41.54 -6.58
CA LEU A 806 29.59 41.97 -7.98
C LEU A 806 30.00 40.83 -8.93
N SER A 807 29.65 41.07 -10.19
CA SER A 807 29.60 40.28 -11.41
C SER A 807 30.93 39.82 -12.03
N GLY A 808 30.87 38.72 -12.80
CA GLY A 808 31.39 38.72 -14.17
C GLY A 808 32.41 37.63 -14.57
N CYS A 809 31.95 36.80 -15.52
CA CYS A 809 32.72 36.06 -16.55
C CYS A 809 33.37 34.69 -16.18
N GLY A 810 32.76 33.63 -16.74
CA GLY A 810 33.41 32.89 -17.83
C GLY A 810 34.15 31.59 -17.50
N TYR A 811 33.54 30.50 -17.95
CA TYR A 811 34.07 29.14 -18.20
C TYR A 811 33.83 28.04 -17.15
N GLU A 812 33.14 27.03 -17.67
CA GLU A 812 32.73 25.76 -17.08
C GLU A 812 33.92 24.82 -16.80
N SER A 813 33.87 24.08 -15.70
CA SER A 813 33.95 22.60 -15.75
C SER A 813 33.54 21.97 -14.41
N CYS A 814 32.77 20.88 -14.53
CA CYS A 814 31.94 20.25 -13.51
C CYS A 814 32.51 18.92 -12.99
N TYR A 815 32.16 18.52 -11.76
CA TYR A 815 32.06 17.13 -11.27
C TYR A 815 31.13 17.08 -10.02
N ALA A 816 30.29 16.08 -9.67
CA ALA A 816 29.33 15.22 -10.37
C ALA A 816 28.47 14.47 -9.29
N TYR A 817 27.14 14.40 -9.45
CA TYR A 817 26.29 13.24 -9.06
C TYR A 817 25.03 13.24 -9.95
N GLY A 818 24.83 12.13 -10.66
CA GLY A 818 24.15 12.12 -11.95
C GLY A 818 25.19 12.25 -13.06
N PHE A 819 26.01 11.23 -13.26
CA PHE A 819 27.05 11.30 -14.29
C PHE A 819 26.41 11.22 -15.67
N HIS A 820 26.25 12.38 -16.32
CA HIS A 820 26.20 12.47 -17.78
C HIS A 820 27.62 12.29 -18.29
N TRP A 821 27.90 11.15 -18.90
CA TRP A 821 29.14 10.98 -19.64
C TRP A 821 28.88 11.38 -21.08
N TYR A 822 29.59 12.39 -21.58
CA TYR A 822 29.68 12.66 -23.01
C TYR A 822 30.78 11.77 -23.58
N VAL A 823 30.44 10.97 -24.57
CA VAL A 823 31.32 9.93 -25.07
C VAL A 823 31.32 9.92 -26.59
N GLU A 824 32.50 9.85 -27.19
CA GLU A 824 32.68 9.77 -28.64
C GLU A 824 32.40 8.35 -29.19
N SER A 825 32.57 7.28 -28.39
CA SER A 825 32.26 5.89 -28.81
C SER A 825 32.12 4.84 -27.69
N ALA A 826 32.90 4.91 -26.59
CA ALA A 826 32.83 3.93 -25.48
C ALA A 826 33.20 4.54 -24.10
N THR A 827 32.51 4.13 -23.04
CA THR A 827 32.76 4.56 -21.65
C THR A 827 32.98 3.37 -20.71
N THR A 828 33.70 3.56 -19.61
CA THR A 828 33.89 2.52 -18.59
C THR A 828 33.45 3.02 -17.22
N VAL A 829 32.40 2.43 -16.67
CA VAL A 829 31.94 2.67 -15.30
C VAL A 829 32.67 1.71 -14.37
N LYS A 830 33.40 2.22 -13.38
CA LYS A 830 34.11 1.42 -12.37
C LYS A 830 33.47 1.60 -11.00
N ILE A 831 33.21 0.51 -10.30
CA ILE A 831 32.65 0.50 -8.94
C ILE A 831 33.62 -0.25 -8.05
N ALA A 832 34.10 0.41 -6.99
CA ALA A 832 34.94 -0.23 -5.98
C ALA A 832 34.07 -0.97 -4.96
N MET A 833 34.51 -2.18 -4.57
CA MET A 833 33.89 -3.01 -3.55
C MET A 833 34.82 -3.17 -2.33
N PRO A 834 34.28 -3.23 -1.10
CA PRO A 834 35.08 -3.49 0.10
C PRO A 834 35.81 -4.83 0.04
N ALA A 835 37.03 -4.89 0.55
CA ALA A 835 37.88 -6.09 0.51
C ALA A 835 37.23 -7.34 1.14
N THR A 836 36.38 -7.14 2.14
CA THR A 836 35.67 -8.20 2.86
C THR A 836 34.51 -8.83 2.08
N MET A 837 34.05 -8.21 0.98
CA MET A 837 32.88 -8.68 0.21
C MET A 837 33.23 -9.13 -1.23
N GLN A 838 34.52 -9.19 -1.57
CA GLN A 838 34.99 -9.57 -2.90
C GLN A 838 34.58 -11.00 -3.29
N SER A 839 34.56 -11.91 -2.32
CA SER A 839 34.25 -13.33 -2.51
C SER A 839 32.75 -13.64 -2.57
N SER A 840 31.86 -12.68 -2.31
CA SER A 840 30.42 -12.91 -2.23
C SER A 840 29.56 -12.00 -3.11
N LEU A 841 30.06 -10.85 -3.56
CA LEU A 841 29.26 -9.91 -4.37
C LEU A 841 29.20 -10.33 -5.85
N ILE A 842 27.98 -10.56 -6.34
CA ILE A 842 27.70 -10.71 -7.77
C ILE A 842 26.94 -9.49 -8.30
N PHE A 843 27.24 -9.11 -9.55
CA PHE A 843 26.63 -7.96 -10.20
C PHE A 843 25.82 -8.38 -11.42
N HIS A 844 24.68 -7.74 -11.60
CA HIS A 844 23.84 -7.83 -12.78
C HIS A 844 23.61 -6.43 -13.35
N TYR A 845 23.41 -6.31 -14.65
CA TYR A 845 23.15 -5.01 -15.26
C TYR A 845 22.06 -5.10 -16.34
N ASN A 846 21.36 -3.99 -16.52
CA ASN A 846 20.44 -3.76 -17.64
C ASN A 846 20.86 -2.48 -18.36
N LEU A 847 21.07 -2.58 -19.67
CA LEU A 847 21.30 -1.43 -20.54
C LEU A 847 20.06 -1.24 -21.42
N LYS A 848 19.55 -0.01 -21.47
CA LYS A 848 18.36 0.38 -22.24
C LYS A 848 18.55 1.74 -22.89
N PHE A 849 17.76 2.07 -23.89
CA PHE A 849 17.63 3.45 -24.36
C PHE A 849 16.84 4.27 -23.34
N PHE A 850 17.34 5.48 -23.03
CA PHE A 850 16.78 6.32 -21.98
C PHE A 850 15.38 6.87 -22.34
N GLU A 851 15.11 7.10 -23.63
CA GLU A 851 13.88 7.75 -24.09
C GLU A 851 12.66 6.81 -24.19
N ASN A 852 12.89 5.54 -24.55
CA ASN A 852 11.83 4.60 -24.87
C ASN A 852 11.92 3.26 -24.10
N ASP A 853 12.86 3.14 -23.16
CA ASP A 853 13.09 1.93 -22.35
C ASP A 853 13.37 0.65 -23.15
N ALA A 854 13.70 0.75 -24.45
CA ALA A 854 14.00 -0.39 -25.30
C ALA A 854 15.38 -0.99 -24.97
N ASP A 855 15.49 -2.32 -24.96
CA ASP A 855 16.69 -3.08 -24.58
C ASP A 855 17.38 -3.79 -25.76
N GLN A 856 16.95 -3.49 -26.99
CA GLN A 856 17.48 -4.03 -28.24
C GLN A 856 17.75 -2.92 -29.25
N PHE A 857 18.79 -3.09 -30.06
CA PHE A 857 19.15 -2.24 -31.19
C PHE A 857 19.29 -3.11 -32.43
N GLU A 858 18.50 -2.85 -33.48
CA GLU A 858 18.47 -3.62 -34.73
C GLU A 858 18.31 -5.15 -34.53
N GLY A 859 17.51 -5.56 -33.53
CA GLY A 859 17.30 -6.98 -33.19
C GLY A 859 18.43 -7.62 -32.37
N ILE A 860 19.47 -6.86 -32.01
CA ILE A 860 20.59 -7.29 -31.17
C ILE A 860 20.40 -6.74 -29.75
N SER A 861 20.56 -7.58 -28.73
CA SER A 861 20.44 -7.13 -27.34
C SER A 861 21.52 -6.11 -26.97
N LEU A 862 21.11 -5.02 -26.31
CA LEU A 862 22.03 -4.00 -25.79
C LEU A 862 23.04 -4.57 -24.77
N LYS A 863 22.75 -5.73 -24.16
CA LYS A 863 23.69 -6.42 -23.27
C LYS A 863 25.00 -6.80 -23.95
N ARG A 864 24.98 -7.03 -25.27
CA ARG A 864 26.16 -7.35 -26.10
C ARG A 864 27.07 -6.15 -26.33
N PHE A 865 26.66 -4.96 -25.91
CA PHE A 865 27.47 -3.75 -25.98
C PHE A 865 28.10 -3.39 -24.63
N VAL A 866 28.01 -4.26 -23.63
CA VAL A 866 28.60 -4.05 -22.31
C VAL A 866 29.54 -5.20 -21.95
N MET A 867 30.79 -4.86 -21.64
CA MET A 867 31.76 -5.78 -21.06
C MET A 867 31.86 -5.53 -19.55
N GLN A 868 31.29 -6.43 -18.75
CA GLN A 868 31.46 -6.47 -17.31
C GLN A 868 32.72 -7.28 -16.96
N SER A 869 33.67 -6.71 -16.22
CA SER A 869 34.88 -7.39 -15.75
C SER A 869 35.17 -7.04 -14.29
N VAL A 870 35.83 -7.93 -13.55
CA VAL A 870 36.19 -7.70 -12.15
C VAL A 870 37.70 -7.89 -11.99
N VAL A 871 38.38 -6.84 -11.53
CA VAL A 871 39.82 -6.85 -11.28
C VAL A 871 40.06 -6.38 -9.85
N GLY A 872 40.58 -7.27 -9.01
CA GLY A 872 40.79 -6.99 -7.58
C GLY A 872 39.50 -6.57 -6.89
N SER A 873 39.51 -5.40 -6.25
CA SER A 873 38.37 -4.83 -5.53
C SER A 873 37.46 -3.94 -6.39
N VAL A 874 37.52 -4.04 -7.73
CA VAL A 874 36.80 -3.14 -8.63
C VAL A 874 36.07 -3.93 -9.72
N VAL A 875 34.76 -3.69 -9.87
CA VAL A 875 33.99 -4.14 -11.03
C VAL A 875 33.92 -3.00 -12.05
N ALA A 876 34.17 -3.32 -13.33
CA ALA A 876 34.17 -2.38 -14.44
C ALA A 876 33.14 -2.80 -15.50
N PHE A 877 32.28 -1.88 -15.90
CA PHE A 877 31.31 -2.01 -16.99
C PHE A 877 31.73 -1.10 -18.13
N ARG A 878 32.36 -1.68 -19.15
CA ARG A 878 32.70 -0.96 -20.38
C ARG A 878 31.52 -1.00 -21.34
N VAL A 879 30.89 0.14 -21.57
CA VAL A 879 29.72 0.31 -22.45
C VAL A 879 30.17 0.91 -23.78
N HIS A 880 29.81 0.24 -24.86
CA HIS A 880 30.00 0.68 -26.23
C HIS A 880 28.67 1.20 -26.76
N ALA A 881 28.60 2.46 -27.20
CA ALA A 881 27.33 3.00 -27.69
C ALA A 881 27.05 2.45 -29.11
N PRO A 882 25.89 1.81 -29.38
CA PRO A 882 25.55 1.36 -30.72
C PRO A 882 25.02 2.49 -31.62
N HIS A 883 24.51 3.56 -31.02
CA HIS A 883 23.90 4.71 -31.70
C HIS A 883 24.09 5.98 -30.85
N SER A 884 24.05 7.14 -31.48
CA SER A 884 24.09 8.45 -30.83
C SER A 884 22.79 8.71 -30.06
N GLY A 885 22.90 9.01 -28.78
CA GLY A 885 21.75 9.26 -27.92
C GLY A 885 21.98 8.79 -26.48
N PRO A 886 20.98 9.02 -25.61
CA PRO A 886 21.06 8.65 -24.20
C PRO A 886 20.70 7.17 -23.97
N LEU A 887 21.58 6.46 -23.25
CA LEU A 887 21.40 5.10 -22.76
C LEU A 887 21.30 5.11 -21.23
N LEU A 888 20.52 4.22 -20.66
CA LEU A 888 20.42 4.00 -19.21
C LEU A 888 21.05 2.65 -18.85
N LEU A 889 22.13 2.67 -18.09
CA LEU A 889 22.76 1.49 -17.47
C LEU A 889 22.33 1.39 -16.01
N ASP A 890 21.49 0.40 -15.68
CA ASP A 890 21.06 0.08 -14.32
C ASP A 890 21.86 -1.11 -13.80
N ILE A 891 22.60 -0.92 -12.71
CA ILE A 891 23.49 -1.93 -12.11
C ILE A 891 22.89 -2.38 -10.79
N PHE A 892 22.76 -3.69 -10.67
CA PHE A 892 22.24 -4.39 -9.51
C PHE A 892 23.35 -5.23 -8.88
N ALA A 893 23.29 -5.42 -7.57
CA ALA A 893 24.19 -6.33 -6.87
C ALA A 893 23.42 -7.20 -5.88
N ASN A 894 23.99 -8.36 -5.57
CA ASN A 894 23.55 -9.22 -4.48
C ASN A 894 24.77 -9.90 -3.85
N ALA A 895 24.73 -10.14 -2.54
CA ALA A 895 25.70 -10.98 -1.85
C ALA A 895 25.19 -12.43 -1.91
N VAL A 896 26.00 -13.33 -2.46
CA VAL A 896 25.65 -14.73 -2.72
C VAL A 896 26.81 -15.62 -2.31
N THR A 897 26.50 -16.71 -1.63
CA THR A 897 27.47 -17.75 -1.29
C THR A 897 27.72 -18.69 -2.47
N PRO A 898 28.90 -19.31 -2.60
CA PRO A 898 29.17 -20.28 -3.67
C PRO A 898 28.12 -21.40 -3.75
N HIS A 899 27.62 -21.87 -2.60
CA HIS A 899 26.57 -22.89 -2.52
C HIS A 899 25.24 -22.41 -3.12
N GLU A 900 24.75 -21.22 -2.74
CA GLU A 900 23.51 -20.63 -3.31
C GLU A 900 23.61 -20.40 -4.83
N TYR A 901 24.82 -20.12 -5.33
CA TYR A 901 25.06 -19.93 -6.76
C TYR A 901 24.97 -21.24 -7.56
N LEU A 902 25.50 -22.33 -7.00
CA LEU A 902 25.52 -23.65 -7.63
C LEU A 902 24.17 -24.39 -7.52
N THR A 903 23.37 -24.12 -6.49
CA THR A 903 22.04 -24.74 -6.31
C THR A 903 20.94 -24.09 -7.15
N GLY A 904 21.18 -22.91 -7.74
CA GLY A 904 20.23 -22.23 -8.63
C GLY A 904 19.03 -21.62 -7.91
N GLU A 905 19.15 -21.31 -6.62
CA GLU A 905 18.07 -20.63 -5.87
C GLU A 905 17.72 -19.25 -6.46
N PRO A 906 16.45 -18.81 -6.38
CA PRO A 906 16.03 -17.54 -6.95
C PRO A 906 16.66 -16.34 -6.23
N MET A 907 17.70 -15.76 -6.85
CA MET A 907 18.43 -14.59 -6.34
C MET A 907 17.69 -13.28 -6.62
N LYS A 908 17.54 -12.45 -5.59
CA LYS A 908 16.96 -11.11 -5.72
C LYS A 908 18.06 -10.05 -5.78
N PHE A 909 18.30 -9.52 -6.97
CA PHE A 909 19.23 -8.41 -7.16
C PHE A 909 18.59 -7.08 -6.76
N LYS A 910 19.30 -6.25 -5.99
CA LYS A 910 18.87 -4.89 -5.64
C LYS A 910 19.59 -3.89 -6.54
N SER A 911 18.88 -2.90 -7.06
CA SER A 911 19.50 -1.82 -7.84
C SER A 911 20.42 -1.02 -6.92
N VAL A 912 21.68 -0.85 -7.32
CA VAL A 912 22.73 -0.20 -6.53
C VAL A 912 23.05 1.17 -7.12
N CYS A 913 23.11 1.28 -8.45
CA CYS A 913 23.41 2.53 -9.13
C CYS A 913 22.87 2.53 -10.56
N LYS A 914 22.51 3.71 -11.06
CA LYS A 914 22.02 3.93 -12.42
C LYS A 914 22.83 5.03 -13.09
N PHE A 915 23.21 4.82 -14.34
CA PHE A 915 24.02 5.75 -15.13
C PHE A 915 23.29 6.10 -16.42
N GLN A 916 23.19 7.40 -16.71
CA GLN A 916 22.79 7.88 -18.04
C GLN A 916 24.05 8.12 -18.88
N ILE A 917 24.24 7.31 -19.91
CA ILE A 917 25.39 7.36 -20.81
C ILE A 917 24.94 8.08 -22.08
N VAL A 918 25.55 9.22 -22.41
CA VAL A 918 25.13 10.05 -23.55
C VAL A 918 26.20 10.02 -24.64
N CYS A 919 25.90 9.36 -25.76
CA CYS A 919 26.74 9.42 -26.95
C CYS A 919 26.28 10.58 -27.83
N LYS A 920 27.11 11.63 -27.99
CA LYS A 920 26.76 12.82 -28.78
C LYS A 920 26.90 12.56 -30.28
N ASP A 921 28.08 12.09 -30.69
CA ASP A 921 28.42 11.81 -32.09
C ASP A 921 29.16 10.47 -32.17
N LEU A 922 28.61 9.52 -32.92
CA LEU A 922 29.22 8.20 -33.11
C LEU A 922 30.25 8.26 -34.25
N GLN A 923 31.54 8.37 -33.93
CA GLN A 923 32.60 8.46 -34.94
C GLN A 923 33.00 7.10 -35.54
N THR A 924 32.70 6.00 -34.85
CA THR A 924 33.06 4.64 -35.29
C THR A 924 31.91 3.68 -34.99
N VAL A 925 31.52 2.89 -35.97
CA VAL A 925 30.47 1.86 -35.80
C VAL A 925 31.01 0.79 -34.86
N MET A 926 30.44 0.70 -33.66
CA MET A 926 30.82 -0.29 -32.67
C MET A 926 30.18 -1.64 -33.01
N VAL A 927 31.00 -2.69 -33.09
CA VAL A 927 30.53 -4.07 -33.31
C VAL A 927 30.12 -4.68 -31.95
N PRO A 928 28.98 -5.40 -31.86
CA PRO A 928 28.58 -6.08 -30.63
C PRO A 928 29.62 -7.13 -30.22
N LEU A 929 29.74 -7.41 -28.92
CA LEU A 929 30.58 -8.50 -28.41
C LEU A 929 30.08 -9.87 -28.94
N PRO A 930 30.98 -10.88 -29.03
CA PRO A 930 30.60 -12.26 -29.34
C PRO A 930 29.47 -12.77 -28.44
N ASP A 931 28.60 -13.62 -29.00
CA ASP A 931 27.40 -14.12 -28.33
C ASP A 931 27.73 -15.24 -27.32
N CYS A 932 28.41 -14.87 -26.25
CA CYS A 932 28.81 -15.76 -25.16
C CYS A 932 27.78 -15.80 -24.04
N ALA A 933 27.89 -16.80 -23.15
CA ALA A 933 27.03 -16.92 -21.98
C ALA A 933 27.00 -15.63 -21.13
N SER A 934 25.84 -15.31 -20.55
CA SER A 934 25.65 -14.12 -19.72
C SER A 934 26.49 -14.18 -18.44
N GLY A 935 27.12 -13.06 -18.06
CA GLY A 935 27.93 -12.99 -16.85
C GLY A 935 29.20 -12.15 -17.04
N GLU A 936 30.04 -12.14 -16.01
CA GLU A 936 31.31 -11.42 -15.97
C GLU A 936 32.36 -12.05 -16.89
N TRP A 937 33.19 -11.20 -17.51
CA TRP A 937 34.33 -11.58 -18.34
C TRP A 937 35.59 -11.68 -17.46
N GLY A 938 36.41 -12.69 -17.73
CA GLY A 938 37.66 -12.99 -17.03
C GLY A 938 37.56 -14.13 -16.00
N PRO A 939 38.71 -14.53 -15.42
CA PRO A 939 38.83 -15.73 -14.59
C PRO A 939 38.33 -15.55 -13.15
N THR A 940 38.10 -14.31 -12.69
CA THR A 940 37.78 -13.99 -11.29
C THR A 940 36.58 -14.79 -10.77
N LYS A 941 35.55 -15.00 -11.61
CA LYS A 941 34.40 -15.85 -11.29
C LYS A 941 34.79 -17.30 -11.03
N ALA A 942 35.61 -17.86 -11.92
CA ALA A 942 36.06 -19.23 -11.88
C ALA A 942 36.95 -19.48 -10.65
N THR A 943 37.81 -18.53 -10.29
CA THR A 943 38.62 -18.60 -9.07
C THR A 943 37.76 -18.56 -7.81
N ARG A 944 36.77 -17.65 -7.76
CA ARG A 944 35.92 -17.43 -6.58
C ARG A 944 34.92 -18.56 -6.32
N LEU A 945 34.30 -19.10 -7.38
CA LEU A 945 33.18 -20.05 -7.26
C LEU A 945 33.57 -21.50 -7.52
N PHE A 946 34.61 -21.74 -8.33
CA PHE A 946 35.03 -23.08 -8.74
C PHE A 946 36.49 -23.39 -8.37
N GLY A 947 37.18 -22.47 -7.68
CA GLY A 947 38.55 -22.70 -7.27
C GLY A 947 39.57 -22.82 -8.40
N LEU A 948 39.25 -22.33 -9.61
CA LEU A 948 40.12 -22.32 -10.79
C LEU A 948 40.99 -21.05 -10.80
N VAL A 949 42.26 -21.17 -10.42
CA VAL A 949 43.21 -20.06 -10.36
C VAL A 949 43.94 -19.93 -11.71
N PRO A 950 43.86 -18.79 -12.43
CA PRO A 950 44.53 -18.64 -13.72
C PRO A 950 46.05 -18.64 -13.56
N ILE A 951 46.76 -19.38 -14.42
CA ILE A 951 48.23 -19.44 -14.46
C ILE A 951 48.77 -18.50 -15.54
N THR A 952 48.20 -18.56 -16.75
CA THR A 952 48.75 -17.80 -17.90
C THR A 952 48.12 -16.42 -18.07
N HIS A 953 46.78 -16.33 -18.13
CA HIS A 953 46.07 -15.10 -18.47
C HIS A 953 45.12 -14.68 -17.33
N PRO A 954 45.52 -13.73 -16.47
CA PRO A 954 44.66 -13.23 -15.39
C PRO A 954 43.60 -12.23 -15.88
N ASP A 955 43.79 -11.65 -17.07
CA ASP A 955 42.93 -10.60 -17.61
C ASP A 955 41.82 -11.13 -18.53
N ALA A 956 40.67 -10.47 -18.50
CA ALA A 956 39.50 -10.82 -19.31
C ALA A 956 39.69 -10.62 -20.82
N LEU A 957 40.65 -9.77 -21.23
CA LEU A 957 40.97 -9.46 -22.61
C LEU A 957 42.34 -10.06 -22.95
N ILE A 958 42.38 -10.91 -23.98
CA ILE A 958 43.59 -11.57 -24.44
C ILE A 958 43.90 -11.11 -25.86
N PHE A 959 45.16 -10.79 -26.12
CA PHE A 959 45.66 -10.57 -27.46
C PHE A 959 46.52 -11.77 -27.86
N ALA A 960 46.15 -12.46 -28.93
CA ALA A 960 46.82 -13.67 -29.37
C ALA A 960 47.15 -13.60 -30.87
N ALA A 961 48.16 -14.36 -31.27
CA ALA A 961 48.48 -14.56 -32.68
C ALA A 961 47.54 -15.62 -33.28
N ARG A 962 48.07 -16.76 -33.73
CA ARG A 962 47.27 -17.87 -34.28
C ARG A 962 46.89 -18.93 -33.25
N ASP A 963 47.75 -19.17 -32.27
CA ASP A 963 47.52 -20.20 -31.25
C ASP A 963 47.55 -19.55 -29.86
N LEU A 964 46.73 -20.06 -28.96
CA LEU A 964 46.58 -19.57 -27.60
C LEU A 964 46.46 -20.73 -26.61
N GLU A 965 47.22 -20.63 -25.52
CA GLU A 965 47.19 -21.59 -24.42
C GLU A 965 46.75 -20.90 -23.13
N ILE A 966 45.64 -21.37 -22.55
CA ILE A 966 45.12 -20.86 -21.28
C ILE A 966 45.19 -21.96 -20.22
N GLN A 967 45.96 -21.72 -19.16
CA GLN A 967 46.14 -22.69 -18.08
C GLN A 967 45.51 -22.21 -16.78
N PHE A 968 44.90 -23.13 -16.03
CA PHE A 968 44.37 -22.92 -14.69
C PHE A 968 44.87 -24.00 -13.72
N ARG A 969 45.13 -23.62 -12.48
CA ARG A 969 45.34 -24.54 -11.35
C ARG A 969 44.02 -24.75 -10.60
N MET A 970 43.66 -25.99 -10.35
CA MET A 970 42.50 -26.39 -9.56
C MET A 970 42.88 -26.40 -8.07
N SER A 971 42.17 -25.63 -7.25
CA SER A 971 42.34 -25.67 -5.78
C SER A 971 41.62 -26.85 -5.12
N HIS A 972 40.66 -27.45 -5.82
CA HIS A 972 40.00 -28.71 -5.46
C HIS A 972 39.65 -29.50 -6.74
N PRO A 973 39.47 -30.83 -6.67
CA PRO A 973 39.21 -31.65 -7.85
C PRO A 973 37.91 -31.24 -8.58
N LEU A 974 38.01 -30.93 -9.87
CA LEU A 974 36.90 -30.67 -10.79
C LEU A 974 36.89 -31.69 -11.93
N THR A 975 35.73 -31.89 -12.55
CA THR A 975 35.55 -32.87 -13.64
C THR A 975 34.77 -32.27 -14.81
N ASP A 976 34.85 -32.93 -15.97
CA ASP A 976 34.09 -32.60 -17.18
C ASP A 976 34.28 -31.15 -17.67
N PHE A 977 35.48 -30.79 -18.11
CA PHE A 977 35.73 -29.48 -18.72
C PHE A 977 35.20 -29.41 -20.14
N MET A 978 34.63 -28.26 -20.50
CA MET A 978 34.22 -27.95 -21.87
C MET A 978 34.53 -26.49 -22.17
N ALA A 979 35.08 -26.21 -23.35
CA ALA A 979 35.25 -24.85 -23.82
C ALA A 979 34.61 -24.68 -25.20
N THR A 980 33.91 -23.57 -25.40
CA THR A 980 33.28 -23.22 -26.69
C THR A 980 33.76 -21.86 -27.17
N LEU A 981 33.91 -21.72 -28.49
CA LEU A 981 34.45 -20.53 -29.14
C LEU A 981 33.40 -19.88 -30.05
N HIS A 982 33.23 -18.58 -29.90
CA HIS A 982 32.21 -17.78 -30.55
C HIS A 982 32.85 -16.65 -31.35
N LYS A 983 32.39 -16.42 -32.58
CA LYS A 983 32.74 -15.26 -33.43
C LYS A 983 31.49 -14.76 -34.12
N ASN A 984 31.28 -13.45 -34.14
CA ASN A 984 30.15 -12.86 -34.84
C ASN A 984 30.14 -13.23 -36.32
N GLY A 985 28.99 -13.68 -36.83
CA GLY A 985 28.84 -14.09 -38.23
C GLY A 985 29.44 -15.45 -38.59
N SER A 986 29.94 -16.21 -37.62
CA SER A 986 30.45 -17.59 -37.82
C SER A 986 29.61 -18.60 -37.05
N GLU A 987 29.39 -19.78 -37.62
CA GLU A 987 28.67 -20.87 -36.95
C GLU A 987 29.55 -21.56 -35.90
N GLU A 988 29.04 -21.72 -34.68
CA GLU A 988 29.73 -22.36 -33.54
C GLU A 988 30.30 -23.75 -33.89
N ARG A 989 29.57 -24.55 -34.68
CA ARG A 989 30.00 -25.88 -35.13
C ARG A 989 31.30 -25.89 -35.93
N LYS A 990 31.65 -24.78 -36.60
CA LYS A 990 32.90 -24.65 -37.36
C LYS A 990 34.07 -24.28 -36.45
N LEU A 991 33.81 -23.66 -35.30
CA LEU A 991 34.80 -23.20 -34.33
C LEU A 991 35.08 -24.23 -33.23
N SER A 992 34.17 -25.15 -32.96
CA SER A 992 34.34 -26.19 -31.93
C SER A 992 35.57 -27.10 -32.14
N LYS A 993 35.95 -27.35 -33.41
CA LYS A 993 37.15 -28.14 -33.75
C LYS A 993 38.48 -27.43 -33.45
N HIS A 994 38.42 -26.14 -33.14
CA HIS A 994 39.59 -25.29 -32.91
C HIS A 994 39.90 -25.07 -31.44
N VAL A 995 39.11 -25.64 -30.53
CA VAL A 995 39.33 -25.60 -29.09
C VAL A 995 39.43 -27.03 -28.55
N SER A 996 40.44 -27.28 -27.74
CA SER A 996 40.61 -28.54 -27.02
C SER A 996 41.14 -28.26 -25.61
N HIS A 997 41.05 -29.24 -24.72
CA HIS A 997 41.61 -29.11 -23.38
C HIS A 997 42.30 -30.41 -22.97
N ALA A 998 43.27 -30.30 -22.07
CA ALA A 998 43.94 -31.40 -21.42
C ALA A 998 44.02 -31.11 -19.91
N VAL A 999 43.90 -32.14 -19.08
CA VAL A 999 44.06 -32.05 -17.63
C VAL A 999 45.24 -32.92 -17.22
N THR A 1000 46.21 -32.33 -16.54
CA THR A 1000 47.39 -33.01 -16.00
C THR A 1000 47.52 -32.63 -14.53
N ASP A 1001 47.40 -33.62 -13.64
CA ASP A 1001 47.39 -33.44 -12.18
C ASP A 1001 46.36 -32.38 -11.72
N ASP A 1002 46.82 -31.26 -11.16
CA ASP A 1002 46.01 -30.14 -10.68
C ASP A 1002 45.87 -29.02 -11.73
N ILE A 1003 46.39 -29.19 -12.95
CA ILE A 1003 46.39 -28.15 -14.00
C ILE A 1003 45.48 -28.56 -15.17
N VAL A 1004 44.59 -27.65 -15.57
CA VAL A 1004 43.82 -27.74 -16.82
C VAL A 1004 44.35 -26.73 -17.83
N THR A 1005 44.65 -27.20 -19.03
CA THR A 1005 45.17 -26.42 -20.15
C THR A 1005 44.19 -26.44 -21.31
N PHE A 1006 43.77 -25.27 -21.77
CA PHE A 1006 42.93 -25.07 -22.95
C PHE A 1006 43.79 -24.61 -24.13
N TYR A 1007 43.76 -25.35 -25.23
CA TYR A 1007 44.44 -25.03 -26.48
C TYR A 1007 43.44 -24.52 -27.51
N THR A 1008 43.67 -23.33 -28.03
CA THR A 1008 42.82 -22.70 -29.05
C THR A 1008 43.63 -22.27 -30.26
N SER A 1009 43.15 -22.57 -31.47
CA SER A 1009 43.71 -22.07 -32.74
C SER A 1009 42.71 -21.15 -33.43
N PHE A 1010 43.14 -20.01 -33.95
CA PHE A 1010 42.26 -19.04 -34.61
C PHE A 1010 42.36 -19.17 -36.14
N PRO A 1011 41.28 -19.59 -36.83
CA PRO A 1011 41.31 -19.79 -38.28
C PRO A 1011 41.42 -18.49 -39.07
N GLU A 1012 40.96 -17.37 -38.50
CA GLU A 1012 40.94 -16.04 -39.11
C GLU A 1012 41.28 -14.98 -38.07
N GLU A 1013 41.69 -13.80 -38.52
CA GLU A 1013 41.80 -12.64 -37.63
C GLU A 1013 40.41 -12.14 -37.21
N GLY A 1014 40.34 -11.56 -36.01
CA GLY A 1014 39.13 -10.96 -35.48
C GLY A 1014 38.95 -11.14 -33.99
N GLN A 1015 37.76 -10.78 -33.52
CA GLN A 1015 37.37 -10.86 -32.12
C GLN A 1015 36.58 -12.14 -31.85
N TYR A 1016 37.08 -12.94 -30.92
CA TYR A 1016 36.51 -14.21 -30.48
C TYR A 1016 36.11 -14.13 -29.01
N GLY A 1017 35.06 -14.86 -28.63
CA GLY A 1017 34.68 -15.06 -27.24
C GLY A 1017 34.80 -16.54 -26.89
N MET A 1018 35.47 -16.87 -25.79
CA MET A 1018 35.64 -18.26 -25.36
C MET A 1018 34.92 -18.47 -24.02
N ASP A 1019 33.94 -19.38 -23.98
CA ASP A 1019 33.26 -19.78 -22.74
C ASP A 1019 33.89 -21.07 -22.19
N ILE A 1020 34.07 -21.15 -20.87
CA ILE A 1020 34.56 -22.34 -20.18
C ILE A 1020 33.49 -22.83 -19.19
N TYR A 1021 33.22 -24.13 -19.23
CA TYR A 1021 32.28 -24.83 -18.38
C TYR A 1021 32.97 -25.98 -17.64
N THR A 1022 32.54 -26.28 -16.42
CA THR A 1022 33.03 -27.39 -15.61
C THR A 1022 31.92 -27.95 -14.72
N ARG A 1023 32.19 -29.06 -14.02
CA ARG A 1023 31.34 -29.61 -12.97
C ARG A 1023 32.17 -29.93 -11.72
N GLU A 1024 31.57 -29.66 -10.56
CA GLU A 1024 32.13 -30.04 -9.25
C GLU A 1024 31.87 -31.52 -8.93
N LEU A 1025 32.84 -32.19 -8.31
CA LEU A 1025 32.73 -33.60 -7.87
C LEU A 1025 31.81 -33.69 -6.65
N ALA A 1026 30.65 -34.32 -6.79
CA ALA A 1026 29.74 -34.56 -5.66
C ALA A 1026 30.36 -35.58 -4.67
N GLY A 1027 30.34 -35.25 -3.38
CA GLY A 1027 30.79 -36.16 -2.30
C GLY A 1027 29.96 -37.46 -2.24
N GLU A 1028 30.53 -38.49 -1.62
CA GLU A 1028 30.05 -39.89 -1.64
C GLU A 1028 28.59 -40.11 -1.16
N ASP A 1029 27.96 -39.13 -0.50
CA ASP A 1029 26.59 -39.18 0.01
C ASP A 1029 25.49 -38.80 -1.01
N GLN A 1030 25.84 -38.37 -2.24
CA GLN A 1030 24.88 -37.96 -3.26
C GLN A 1030 24.80 -38.95 -4.44
N LYS A 1031 24.49 -40.23 -4.16
CA LYS A 1031 24.25 -41.26 -5.19
C LYS A 1031 22.92 -41.13 -5.97
N ALA A 1032 22.30 -39.95 -5.99
CA ALA A 1032 21.06 -39.69 -6.74
C ALA A 1032 21.16 -38.51 -7.74
N ALA A 1033 22.37 -38.03 -8.04
CA ALA A 1033 22.54 -36.96 -9.02
C ALA A 1033 22.71 -37.52 -10.45
N GLU A 1034 21.66 -38.13 -11.00
CA GLU A 1034 21.58 -38.29 -12.46
C GLU A 1034 21.45 -36.90 -13.11
N LYS A 1035 22.48 -36.50 -13.87
CA LYS A 1035 22.54 -35.38 -14.83
C LYS A 1035 22.48 -33.96 -14.26
N GLN A 1036 23.48 -33.54 -13.47
CA GLN A 1036 23.79 -32.11 -13.39
C GLN A 1036 24.39 -31.61 -14.72
N LEU A 1037 23.84 -30.54 -15.28
CA LEU A 1037 24.37 -29.87 -16.48
C LEU A 1037 25.72 -29.19 -16.17
N LEU A 1038 26.58 -29.03 -17.18
CA LEU A 1038 27.83 -28.27 -17.03
C LEU A 1038 27.54 -26.82 -16.66
N THR A 1039 28.29 -26.26 -15.70
CA THR A 1039 28.07 -24.89 -15.22
C THR A 1039 29.08 -23.93 -15.82
N HIS A 1040 28.61 -22.77 -16.29
CA HIS A 1040 29.48 -21.73 -16.85
C HIS A 1040 30.38 -21.11 -15.76
N CYS A 1041 31.69 -21.24 -15.96
CA CYS A 1041 32.69 -20.80 -15.00
C CYS A 1041 33.18 -19.39 -15.29
N CYS A 1042 33.70 -19.18 -16.50
CA CYS A 1042 34.25 -17.90 -16.95
C CYS A 1042 34.24 -17.80 -18.47
N LYS A 1043 34.52 -16.60 -18.97
CA LYS A 1043 34.69 -16.34 -20.41
C LYS A 1043 35.76 -15.31 -20.69
N TYR A 1044 36.42 -15.42 -21.84
CA TYR A 1044 37.46 -14.49 -22.29
C TYR A 1044 37.10 -13.83 -23.61
N LEU A 1045 37.45 -12.56 -23.76
CA LEU A 1045 37.42 -11.85 -25.02
C LEU A 1045 38.82 -11.91 -25.64
N ILE A 1046 38.94 -12.48 -26.83
CA ILE A 1046 40.23 -12.75 -27.47
C ILE A 1046 40.29 -12.00 -28.80
N ASN A 1047 41.27 -11.12 -28.96
CA ASN A 1047 41.55 -10.45 -30.22
C ASN A 1047 42.73 -11.16 -30.90
N SER A 1048 42.45 -11.83 -32.02
CA SER A 1048 43.46 -12.50 -32.85
C SER A 1048 43.92 -11.59 -34.00
N SER A 1049 45.24 -11.37 -34.10
CA SER A 1049 45.87 -10.60 -35.18
C SER A 1049 47.24 -11.18 -35.55
N LYS A 1050 47.64 -11.13 -36.82
CA LYS A 1050 48.98 -11.53 -37.29
C LYS A 1050 50.12 -10.60 -36.83
N ARG A 1051 49.82 -9.44 -36.22
CA ARG A 1051 50.81 -8.41 -35.86
C ARG A 1051 51.32 -8.46 -34.41
N ASN A 1052 50.86 -9.39 -33.58
CA ASN A 1052 51.31 -9.54 -32.19
C ASN A 1052 52.30 -10.68 -32.01
#